data_AF-F1TDR8-F1
#
_entry.id   AF-F1TDR8-F1
#
_cell.length_a   1.000
_cell.length_b   1.000
_cell.length_c   1.000
_cell.angle_alpha   90.00
_cell.angle_beta   90.00
_cell.angle_gamma   90.00
#
_symmetry.space_group_name_H-M   'P 1'
#
loop_
_entity.id
_entity.type
_entity.pdbx_description
1 polymer ?
#
loop_
_entity_poly.entity_id
_entity_poly.type
_entity_poly.pdbx_seq_one_letter_code
_entity_poly.pdbx_strand_id
1 'polypeptide(L)'
;MKMSPLNLSFMEFELLDLNNNSKKPASNNLVTQILEERASKTPERIAAKMCYDFSEQIESLKLKKIASNTYDELKNCCFKVNPYVCKLDDELLKYSLLADGRNDIDELKLLKTHCFNYVIINKNTLDLLRCFNGRNSILGIYEKYKNSNLLFFILNGDMAKHSWKVTSEKEELTLKNTNDFLLLIRLMYISKLIDLNSVNYGDTELKLNQVELFREEKNTAPKREIFTNRDKPKQQDKSILLLGSTPGSATIGILYIASYLKRNGISVYCKYNNLDVDYKSLKADLKKLISEIKPEIVGVSIKWFPHISRGLEICKIIKEISCNIEVVVGGNTSTIYNKEFIENDYVDYVVCGDGEVPLLKICKGEDSIPNCIYKKNGKIIKNSITYVQNDKNSNDIYLSHLEDILISKDLLYSVPYYYIYTGKGCLMNCCYCGGCLEAQKNQFNRQKPFLRNISEVRKDLIEVKKYASTFLFIDSIEMDTLNYHRELWKGIDLSNHFCHFYFYKIPPEEFISILAETFKYIYINVDLCSFSERHRGYLHSLNLVKPMPTDKELIEFVGNCNNYKNMEISVSLISGLPYYTNDDMKQSEAFLKRLMSYPVFKGAEWGRLHAQPGAPIVNSCKEYGMYSQAVEFDDFLKYSKLNMSEEIYPDVYSFKFPYINFNEEVVNDEVNKHYREMYALIKNKCQQVDDTVVYQAITYEEINIEAHKIADILKENGVGEDDVVCIIDEQSISLVIAVLGVLKVRGAYLLVNPDYSETEIRDIAKASNSKLILIGTGVRKRNGLGKINTIVYKI
;
A
#
# COMPACT_ATOMS: atom_id res chain seq x y z
N MET A 1 -43.86 -28.79 -23.01
CA MET A 1 -43.06 -29.91 -22.47
C MET A 1 -42.17 -29.36 -21.37
N LYS A 2 -42.30 -29.88 -20.14
CA LYS A 2 -41.38 -29.63 -19.02
C LYS A 2 -40.11 -30.46 -19.22
N MET A 3 -38.93 -29.89 -18.96
CA MET A 3 -37.73 -30.67 -18.58
C MET A 3 -37.06 -30.01 -17.38
N SER A 4 -36.70 -30.86 -16.43
CA SER A 4 -36.23 -30.64 -15.05
C SER A 4 -34.71 -30.47 -14.96
N PRO A 5 -34.15 -30.08 -13.79
CA PRO A 5 -32.73 -29.83 -13.58
C PRO A 5 -31.91 -31.13 -13.57
N LEU A 6 -30.71 -31.10 -14.16
CA LEU A 6 -29.75 -32.21 -14.06
C LEU A 6 -28.95 -32.13 -12.75
N ASN A 7 -28.96 -33.25 -12.03
CA ASN A 7 -28.25 -33.51 -10.79
C ASN A 7 -26.72 -33.46 -10.98
N LEU A 8 -26.04 -32.85 -10.00
CA LEU A 8 -24.63 -33.09 -9.69
C LEU A 8 -24.49 -34.50 -9.10
N SER A 9 -23.71 -35.38 -9.74
CA SER A 9 -23.29 -36.66 -9.16
C SER A 9 -21.76 -36.75 -9.13
N PHE A 10 -21.26 -37.13 -7.95
CA PHE A 10 -19.90 -37.49 -7.53
C PHE A 10 -19.00 -38.13 -8.62
N MET A 11 -17.72 -37.72 -8.66
CA MET A 11 -16.65 -38.40 -9.39
C MET A 11 -15.78 -39.22 -8.42
N GLU A 12 -15.57 -40.50 -8.73
CA GLU A 12 -14.68 -41.46 -8.04
C GLU A 12 -13.20 -41.29 -8.47
N PHE A 13 -12.27 -41.65 -7.58
CA PHE A 13 -10.80 -41.65 -7.79
C PHE A 13 -10.23 -43.09 -7.73
N GLU A 14 -9.27 -43.44 -8.60
CA GLU A 14 -8.45 -44.67 -8.51
C GLU A 14 -6.97 -44.32 -8.20
N LEU A 15 -6.36 -45.04 -7.25
CA LEU A 15 -4.93 -44.98 -6.88
C LEU A 15 -4.26 -46.34 -7.19
N LEU A 16 -3.07 -46.33 -7.79
CA LEU A 16 -2.21 -47.52 -7.97
C LEU A 16 -0.87 -47.29 -7.27
N ASP A 17 -0.54 -48.16 -6.31
CA ASP A 17 0.66 -48.07 -5.46
C ASP A 17 1.56 -49.31 -5.65
N LEU A 18 2.88 -49.11 -5.75
CA LEU A 18 3.88 -50.17 -5.97
C LEU A 18 5.13 -49.91 -5.12
N ASN A 19 5.27 -50.60 -3.99
CA ASN A 19 6.46 -50.57 -3.12
C ASN A 19 6.95 -51.98 -2.76
N ASN A 20 8.28 -52.20 -2.71
CA ASN A 20 8.96 -52.85 -1.56
C ASN A 20 10.50 -53.06 -1.66
N ASN A 21 11.13 -52.94 -0.47
CA ASN A 21 12.37 -53.58 0.07
C ASN A 21 13.69 -52.78 0.30
N SER A 22 13.81 -52.31 1.56
CA SER A 22 14.91 -52.29 2.56
C SER A 22 16.41 -52.48 2.22
N LYS A 23 17.28 -51.56 2.74
CA LYS A 23 18.36 -51.79 3.77
C LYS A 23 19.23 -50.52 4.01
N LYS A 24 19.68 -50.30 5.25
CA LYS A 24 20.64 -49.28 5.80
C LYS A 24 21.97 -49.99 6.21
N PRO A 25 23.04 -49.33 6.71
CA PRO A 25 23.60 -47.97 6.49
C PRO A 25 25.17 -47.96 6.36
N ALA A 26 25.80 -46.81 6.09
CA ALA A 26 27.15 -46.48 6.60
C ALA A 26 27.41 -44.96 6.59
N SER A 27 27.92 -44.46 7.72
CA SER A 27 28.28 -43.09 8.06
C SER A 27 29.58 -42.62 7.41
N ASN A 28 29.68 -41.34 7.03
CA ASN A 28 30.93 -40.58 7.17
C ASN A 28 30.71 -39.05 7.13
N ASN A 29 30.70 -38.49 8.34
CA ASN A 29 31.37 -37.25 8.80
C ASN A 29 32.17 -36.39 7.80
N LEU A 30 31.51 -35.86 6.76
CA LEU A 30 32.01 -34.67 6.06
C LEU A 30 30.91 -33.60 5.86
N VAL A 31 29.64 -33.97 6.03
CA VAL A 31 28.48 -33.07 5.88
C VAL A 31 28.25 -32.19 7.12
N THR A 32 28.65 -32.66 8.30
CA THR A 32 28.46 -31.94 9.57
C THR A 32 29.28 -30.65 9.64
N GLN A 33 30.37 -30.52 8.88
CA GLN A 33 31.18 -29.29 8.86
C GLN A 33 30.69 -28.24 7.86
N ILE A 34 29.84 -28.60 6.90
CA ILE A 34 29.28 -27.64 5.92
C ILE A 34 27.91 -27.10 6.40
N LEU A 35 27.22 -27.84 7.28
CA LEU A 35 25.92 -27.46 7.83
C LEU A 35 25.97 -26.39 8.93
N GLU A 36 27.13 -26.11 9.52
CA GLU A 36 27.25 -25.11 10.59
C GLU A 36 27.43 -23.66 10.09
N GLU A 37 27.65 -23.42 8.79
CA GLU A 37 27.81 -22.06 8.25
C GLU A 37 26.59 -21.51 7.48
N ARG A 38 25.50 -22.28 7.31
CA ARG A 38 24.30 -21.83 6.56
C ARG A 38 22.99 -21.87 7.31
N ALA A 39 23.01 -22.21 8.60
CA ALA A 39 21.87 -22.00 9.48
C ALA A 39 21.82 -20.52 9.90
N SER A 40 21.18 -19.65 9.10
CA SER A 40 20.28 -18.62 9.63
C SER A 40 19.62 -17.76 8.53
N LYS A 41 18.27 -17.76 8.57
CA LYS A 41 17.31 -16.72 8.13
C LYS A 41 16.85 -16.71 6.66
N THR A 42 15.57 -17.04 6.44
CA THR A 42 14.67 -16.18 5.64
C THR A 42 13.18 -16.31 6.06
N PRO A 43 12.35 -15.28 5.77
CA PRO A 43 11.03 -15.01 6.36
C PRO A 43 9.81 -15.59 5.61
N GLU A 44 9.98 -16.47 4.62
CA GLU A 44 8.86 -16.93 3.77
C GLU A 44 7.95 -17.98 4.43
N ARG A 45 8.42 -18.66 5.49
CA ARG A 45 7.75 -19.86 6.02
C ARG A 45 6.42 -19.60 6.70
N ILE A 46 6.07 -18.34 6.85
CA ILE A 46 5.20 -17.97 7.92
C ILE A 46 3.81 -17.55 7.36
N ALA A 47 3.67 -16.69 6.34
CA ALA A 47 2.41 -16.03 5.91
C ALA A 47 1.10 -16.86 5.68
N ALA A 48 1.17 -18.19 5.62
CA ALA A 48 0.16 -19.05 4.99
C ALA A 48 -0.87 -19.69 5.95
N LYS A 49 -1.45 -18.98 6.94
CA LYS A 49 -2.34 -19.67 7.90
C LYS A 49 -3.57 -18.94 8.51
N MET A 50 -4.08 -17.82 7.96
CA MET A 50 -5.08 -16.98 8.70
C MET A 50 -6.57 -16.92 8.31
N CYS A 51 -7.05 -17.30 7.12
CA CYS A 51 -8.33 -16.72 6.68
C CYS A 51 -9.65 -17.49 6.92
N TYR A 52 -9.73 -18.82 6.94
CA TYR A 52 -11.04 -19.51 7.01
C TYR A 52 -11.41 -20.11 8.38
N ASP A 53 -12.72 -20.17 8.60
CA ASP A 53 -13.47 -20.87 9.67
C ASP A 53 -13.82 -20.10 10.95
N PHE A 54 -14.85 -19.27 10.88
CA PHE A 54 -15.52 -18.71 12.06
C PHE A 54 -16.91 -19.31 12.37
N SER A 55 -17.44 -20.21 11.54
CA SER A 55 -18.76 -20.83 11.77
C SER A 55 -18.77 -22.35 11.93
N GLU A 56 -17.76 -23.10 11.45
CA GLU A 56 -17.77 -24.58 11.51
C GLU A 56 -16.94 -25.20 12.66
N GLN A 57 -16.03 -24.48 13.31
CA GLN A 57 -15.11 -25.10 14.30
C GLN A 57 -15.59 -25.07 15.77
N ILE A 58 -16.79 -24.54 16.06
CA ILE A 58 -17.32 -24.52 17.43
C ILE A 58 -17.89 -25.88 17.87
N GLU A 59 -18.35 -26.73 16.94
CA GLU A 59 -18.93 -28.03 17.31
C GLU A 59 -17.92 -29.17 17.50
N SER A 60 -16.68 -29.05 16.97
CA SER A 60 -15.69 -30.13 17.02
C SER A 60 -14.76 -30.11 18.24
N LEU A 61 -14.72 -29.03 19.03
CA LEU A 61 -13.84 -28.90 20.21
C LEU A 61 -14.43 -29.53 21.48
N LYS A 62 -14.75 -30.83 21.44
CA LYS A 62 -14.85 -31.65 22.65
C LYS A 62 -13.44 -32.02 23.12
N LEU A 63 -12.75 -31.09 23.76
CA LEU A 63 -11.47 -31.37 24.42
C LEU A 63 -11.76 -32.12 25.73
N LYS A 64 -11.36 -33.39 25.77
CA LYS A 64 -11.31 -34.19 27.00
C LYS A 64 -10.39 -33.50 28.00
N LYS A 65 -10.79 -33.51 29.28
CA LYS A 65 -9.90 -33.25 30.44
C LYS A 65 -8.54 -33.89 30.18
N ILE A 66 -7.44 -33.15 30.37
CA ILE A 66 -6.21 -33.55 31.07
C ILE A 66 -5.17 -32.42 30.93
N ALA A 67 -4.45 -32.20 32.02
CA ALA A 67 -3.59 -31.07 32.31
C ALA A 67 -2.20 -31.17 31.64
N SER A 68 -1.72 -30.06 31.05
CA SER A 68 -0.37 -29.49 31.23
C SER A 68 -0.12 -28.32 30.27
N ASN A 69 0.34 -27.19 30.82
CA ASN A 69 1.02 -26.05 30.17
C ASN A 69 0.26 -25.24 29.09
N THR A 70 -0.57 -24.31 29.56
CA THR A 70 -1.26 -23.26 28.78
C THR A 70 -0.31 -22.41 27.92
N TYR A 71 0.97 -22.29 28.31
CA TYR A 71 2.02 -21.51 27.62
C TYR A 71 2.43 -22.08 26.25
N ASP A 72 2.65 -23.40 26.16
CA ASP A 72 3.13 -24.04 24.93
C ASP A 72 2.01 -24.19 23.88
N GLU A 73 0.74 -24.26 24.33
CA GLU A 73 -0.42 -24.28 23.44
C GLU A 73 -0.82 -22.87 22.95
N LEU A 74 -0.73 -21.81 23.78
CA LEU A 74 -0.89 -20.42 23.33
C LEU A 74 0.17 -20.04 22.29
N LYS A 75 1.42 -20.46 22.52
CA LYS A 75 2.52 -20.30 21.57
C LYS A 75 2.23 -21.04 20.25
N ASN A 76 1.72 -22.26 20.32
CA ASN A 76 1.33 -23.03 19.13
C ASN A 76 0.08 -22.49 18.42
N CYS A 77 -0.86 -21.85 19.12
CA CYS A 77 -2.03 -21.20 18.52
C CYS A 77 -1.65 -19.88 17.85
N CYS A 78 -0.83 -19.03 18.47
CA CYS A 78 -0.37 -17.76 17.89
C CYS A 78 0.56 -17.97 16.68
N PHE A 79 1.39 -19.02 16.68
CA PHE A 79 2.23 -19.39 15.53
C PHE A 79 1.43 -19.89 14.32
N LYS A 80 0.18 -20.32 14.52
CA LYS A 80 -0.63 -21.00 13.51
C LYS A 80 -1.48 -20.06 12.66
N VAL A 81 -1.29 -18.75 12.69
CA VAL A 81 -2.24 -17.82 12.05
C VAL A 81 -1.50 -16.91 11.03
N ASN A 82 -0.71 -15.89 11.37
CA ASN A 82 0.08 -15.11 10.38
C ASN A 82 1.45 -14.78 10.97
N PRO A 83 2.52 -14.75 10.19
CA PRO A 83 3.82 -14.53 10.76
C PRO A 83 4.74 -13.69 9.87
N TYR A 84 4.10 -12.77 9.14
CA TYR A 84 4.61 -11.40 9.06
C TYR A 84 4.47 -10.62 10.40
N VAL A 85 4.11 -11.32 11.48
CA VAL A 85 3.96 -10.86 12.86
C VAL A 85 5.28 -10.95 13.68
N CYS A 86 6.46 -11.02 13.06
CA CYS A 86 7.75 -11.00 13.79
C CYS A 86 8.13 -9.64 14.42
N LYS A 87 7.19 -8.70 14.59
CA LYS A 87 7.36 -7.49 15.41
C LYS A 87 6.41 -7.41 16.61
N LEU A 88 5.53 -8.40 16.80
CA LEU A 88 4.74 -8.51 18.03
C LEU A 88 5.48 -9.24 19.18
N ASP A 89 6.63 -9.89 18.91
CA ASP A 89 7.27 -10.81 19.86
C ASP A 89 7.61 -10.16 21.21
N ASP A 90 8.15 -8.94 21.26
CA ASP A 90 8.62 -8.35 22.53
C ASP A 90 7.51 -7.71 23.38
N GLU A 91 6.41 -7.26 22.77
CA GLU A 91 5.26 -6.67 23.48
C GLU A 91 4.28 -7.76 23.94
N LEU A 92 3.97 -8.77 23.12
CA LEU A 92 3.15 -9.92 23.54
C LEU A 92 3.81 -10.74 24.65
N LEU A 93 5.15 -10.93 24.63
CA LEU A 93 5.89 -11.58 25.72
C LEU A 93 5.78 -10.81 27.04
N LYS A 94 5.70 -9.48 26.99
CA LYS A 94 5.53 -8.65 28.20
C LYS A 94 4.17 -8.83 28.84
N TYR A 95 3.12 -9.04 28.05
CA TYR A 95 1.75 -9.23 28.56
C TYR A 95 1.41 -10.69 28.87
N SER A 96 2.13 -11.68 28.31
CA SER A 96 2.00 -13.08 28.73
C SER A 96 2.57 -13.33 30.13
N LEU A 97 3.62 -12.61 30.53
CA LEU A 97 4.17 -12.62 31.90
C LEU A 97 3.17 -12.09 32.95
N LEU A 98 2.18 -11.27 32.57
CA LEU A 98 1.10 -10.82 33.44
C LEU A 98 0.02 -11.91 33.66
N ALA A 99 -0.09 -12.88 32.76
CA ALA A 99 -1.03 -14.00 32.85
C ALA A 99 -0.46 -15.18 33.65
N ASP A 100 0.86 -15.39 33.60
CA ASP A 100 1.57 -16.45 34.33
C ASP A 100 1.56 -16.27 35.86
N GLY A 101 1.12 -15.09 36.34
CA GLY A 101 1.06 -14.75 37.76
C GLY A 101 -0.30 -14.97 38.45
N ARG A 102 -1.35 -15.46 37.76
CA ARG A 102 -2.67 -15.68 38.38
C ARG A 102 -3.18 -17.10 38.13
N ASN A 103 -3.20 -17.91 39.19
CA ASN A 103 -3.59 -19.33 39.24
C ASN A 103 -5.11 -19.57 39.06
N ASP A 104 -5.85 -18.62 38.49
CA ASP A 104 -7.32 -18.55 38.64
C ASP A 104 -8.06 -18.62 37.29
N ILE A 105 -7.34 -18.89 36.18
CA ILE A 105 -7.88 -18.84 34.82
C ILE A 105 -7.80 -20.23 34.18
N ASP A 106 -8.88 -21.01 34.34
CA ASP A 106 -8.95 -22.42 33.92
C ASP A 106 -9.21 -22.63 32.40
N GLU A 107 -9.69 -21.63 31.67
CA GLU A 107 -10.00 -21.72 30.23
C GLU A 107 -10.05 -20.33 29.57
N LEU A 108 -9.21 -20.08 28.55
CA LEU A 108 -9.21 -18.88 27.71
C LEU A 108 -9.66 -19.23 26.28
N LYS A 109 -10.51 -18.41 25.67
CA LYS A 109 -11.00 -18.59 24.29
C LYS A 109 -10.70 -17.34 23.47
N LEU A 110 -10.16 -17.53 22.27
CA LEU A 110 -9.85 -16.48 21.30
C LEU A 110 -11.03 -16.32 20.33
N LEU A 111 -11.59 -15.12 20.21
CA LEU A 111 -12.62 -14.78 19.23
C LEU A 111 -12.05 -13.80 18.19
N LYS A 112 -12.13 -14.14 16.90
CA LYS A 112 -11.80 -13.26 15.77
C LYS A 112 -13.04 -12.43 15.42
N THR A 113 -12.97 -11.12 15.53
CA THR A 113 -14.04 -10.23 15.01
C THR A 113 -13.59 -9.62 13.68
N HIS A 114 -14.55 -9.13 12.87
CA HIS A 114 -14.27 -8.67 11.50
C HIS A 114 -13.04 -7.74 11.43
N CYS A 115 -12.13 -8.06 10.50
CA CYS A 115 -10.84 -7.40 10.23
C CYS A 115 -9.91 -7.31 11.47
N PHE A 116 -9.03 -8.30 11.59
CA PHE A 116 -7.76 -8.27 12.37
C PHE A 116 -7.82 -8.05 13.89
N ASN A 117 -9.00 -8.11 14.52
CA ASN A 117 -9.16 -8.00 15.97
C ASN A 117 -9.32 -9.37 16.66
N TYR A 118 -8.63 -9.56 17.80
CA TYR A 118 -8.73 -10.75 18.65
C TYR A 118 -9.24 -10.38 20.03
N VAL A 119 -10.21 -11.13 20.55
CA VAL A 119 -10.64 -10.98 21.94
C VAL A 119 -10.34 -12.25 22.71
N ILE A 120 -9.53 -12.14 23.76
CA ILE A 120 -9.29 -13.23 24.71
C ILE A 120 -10.30 -13.07 25.84
N ILE A 121 -11.14 -14.09 26.02
CA ILE A 121 -12.18 -14.10 27.03
C ILE A 121 -12.09 -15.33 27.92
N ASN A 122 -12.52 -15.20 29.17
CA ASN A 122 -12.70 -16.35 30.05
C ASN A 122 -14.01 -17.10 29.72
N LYS A 123 -14.19 -18.29 30.28
CA LYS A 123 -15.37 -19.14 30.05
C LYS A 123 -16.70 -18.46 30.41
N ASN A 124 -16.75 -17.76 31.55
CA ASN A 124 -17.95 -17.07 32.01
C ASN A 124 -18.42 -16.02 31.01
N THR A 125 -17.47 -15.29 30.41
CA THR A 125 -17.72 -14.33 29.34
C THR A 125 -18.27 -14.99 28.07
N LEU A 126 -17.72 -16.13 27.65
CA LEU A 126 -18.19 -16.84 26.45
C LEU A 126 -19.63 -17.33 26.62
N ASP A 127 -19.96 -17.88 27.79
CA ASP A 127 -21.30 -18.37 28.07
C ASP A 127 -22.31 -17.23 28.20
N LEU A 128 -21.86 -16.04 28.63
CA LEU A 128 -22.64 -14.81 28.58
C LEU A 128 -22.90 -14.35 27.14
N LEU A 129 -21.90 -14.36 26.25
CA LEU A 129 -22.08 -14.00 24.82
C LEU A 129 -23.13 -14.87 24.13
N ARG A 130 -23.15 -16.17 24.41
CA ARG A 130 -24.15 -17.11 23.87
C ARG A 130 -25.59 -16.78 24.27
N CYS A 131 -25.78 -15.97 25.31
CA CYS A 131 -27.10 -15.55 25.75
C CYS A 131 -27.67 -14.39 24.92
N PHE A 132 -26.84 -13.65 24.17
CA PHE A 132 -27.23 -12.58 23.25
C PHE A 132 -27.71 -13.12 21.89
N ASN A 133 -28.78 -13.91 21.92
CA ASN A 133 -29.34 -14.61 20.76
C ASN A 133 -30.79 -14.21 20.44
N GLY A 134 -31.24 -13.05 20.94
CA GLY A 134 -32.61 -12.55 20.80
C GLY A 134 -33.67 -13.21 21.69
N ARG A 135 -33.36 -14.34 22.36
CA ARG A 135 -34.34 -15.08 23.17
C ARG A 135 -34.33 -14.70 24.66
N ASN A 136 -33.18 -14.27 25.18
CA ASN A 136 -33.05 -13.87 26.59
C ASN A 136 -33.15 -12.35 26.72
N SER A 137 -33.95 -11.85 27.67
CA SER A 137 -33.99 -10.41 27.95
C SER A 137 -32.69 -9.94 28.61
N ILE A 138 -32.28 -8.68 28.39
CA ILE A 138 -31.10 -8.07 29.05
C ILE A 138 -31.13 -8.29 30.56
N LEU A 139 -32.28 -8.07 31.21
CA LEU A 139 -32.45 -8.32 32.65
C LEU A 139 -32.24 -9.79 33.01
N GLY A 140 -32.73 -10.73 32.20
CA GLY A 140 -32.52 -12.16 32.40
C GLY A 140 -31.05 -12.59 32.24
N ILE A 141 -30.32 -11.97 31.31
CA ILE A 141 -28.88 -12.22 31.15
C ILE A 141 -28.11 -11.62 32.34
N TYR A 142 -28.43 -10.38 32.75
CA TYR A 142 -27.81 -9.74 33.91
C TYR A 142 -28.01 -10.55 35.20
N GLU A 143 -29.25 -10.95 35.51
CA GLU A 143 -29.56 -11.71 36.73
C GLU A 143 -28.85 -13.07 36.79
N LYS A 144 -28.59 -13.66 35.63
CA LYS A 144 -27.88 -14.94 35.50
C LYS A 144 -26.37 -14.80 35.72
N TYR A 145 -25.77 -13.68 35.33
CA TYR A 145 -24.32 -13.47 35.39
C TYR A 145 -23.87 -12.40 36.40
N LYS A 146 -24.80 -11.83 37.19
CA LYS A 146 -24.46 -10.94 38.30
C LYS A 146 -23.50 -11.64 39.25
N ASN A 147 -22.49 -10.90 39.72
CA ASN A 147 -21.37 -11.38 40.54
C ASN A 147 -20.42 -12.39 39.85
N SER A 148 -20.54 -12.60 38.53
CA SER A 148 -19.52 -13.33 37.77
C SER A 148 -18.33 -12.43 37.47
N ASN A 149 -17.12 -12.97 37.61
CA ASN A 149 -15.91 -12.31 37.13
C ASN A 149 -15.79 -12.54 35.62
N LEU A 150 -15.82 -11.45 34.86
CA LEU A 150 -15.71 -11.46 33.42
C LEU A 150 -14.40 -10.79 33.03
N LEU A 151 -13.64 -11.48 32.19
CA LEU A 151 -12.32 -11.03 31.74
C LEU A 151 -12.37 -10.86 30.24
N PHE A 152 -11.99 -9.66 29.76
CA PHE A 152 -11.91 -9.33 28.36
C PHE A 152 -10.55 -8.70 28.07
N PHE A 153 -9.79 -9.30 27.16
CA PHE A 153 -8.65 -8.68 26.53
C PHE A 153 -8.98 -8.45 25.08
N ILE A 154 -9.02 -7.19 24.65
CA ILE A 154 -9.25 -6.83 23.25
C ILE A 154 -7.89 -6.48 22.66
N LEU A 155 -7.47 -7.25 21.67
CA LEU A 155 -6.30 -7.00 20.83
C LEU A 155 -6.82 -6.48 19.50
N ASN A 156 -6.78 -5.16 19.30
CA ASN A 156 -7.18 -4.57 18.03
C ASN A 156 -5.97 -4.52 17.09
N GLY A 157 -6.10 -5.12 15.91
CA GLY A 157 -5.11 -5.02 14.85
C GLY A 157 -5.65 -4.12 13.75
N ASP A 158 -5.03 -2.96 13.55
CA ASP A 158 -5.41 -2.08 12.44
C ASP A 158 -4.43 -2.23 11.27
N MET A 159 -4.96 -2.44 10.07
CA MET A 159 -4.21 -2.33 8.83
C MET A 159 -4.45 -0.95 8.23
N ALA A 160 -3.42 -0.12 8.26
CA ALA A 160 -3.27 0.86 7.21
C ALA A 160 -2.07 0.52 6.35
N LYS A 161 -2.15 0.99 5.11
CA LYS A 161 -1.50 0.47 3.91
C LYS A 161 -0.02 0.08 3.99
N HIS A 162 0.76 0.44 5.03
CA HIS A 162 2.16 0.03 5.19
C HIS A 162 2.67 -0.25 6.64
N SER A 163 1.82 -0.41 7.67
CA SER A 163 2.26 -0.92 8.99
C SER A 163 1.16 -1.55 9.85
N TRP A 164 1.56 -2.52 10.68
CA TRP A 164 0.71 -3.16 11.69
C TRP A 164 0.85 -2.46 13.04
N LYS A 165 -0.27 -2.09 13.65
CA LYS A 165 -0.34 -1.59 15.03
C LYS A 165 -1.29 -2.50 15.80
N VAL A 166 -0.82 -3.05 16.93
CA VAL A 166 -1.65 -3.84 17.83
C VAL A 166 -1.81 -3.07 19.13
N THR A 167 -3.04 -2.67 19.44
CA THR A 167 -3.38 -2.07 20.72
C THR A 167 -4.07 -3.13 21.58
N SER A 168 -3.67 -3.23 22.85
CA SER A 168 -4.29 -4.14 23.81
C SER A 168 -5.02 -3.34 24.88
N GLU A 169 -6.34 -3.52 24.98
CA GLU A 169 -7.13 -3.02 26.10
C GLU A 169 -7.50 -4.21 26.99
N LYS A 170 -7.10 -4.14 28.27
CA LYS A 170 -7.47 -5.11 29.30
C LYS A 170 -8.58 -4.50 30.14
N GLU A 171 -9.75 -5.10 30.10
CA GLU A 171 -10.88 -4.72 30.96
C GLU A 171 -11.27 -5.93 31.82
N GLU A 172 -11.11 -5.80 33.14
CA GLU A 172 -11.52 -6.79 34.13
C GLU A 172 -12.76 -6.26 34.83
N LEU A 173 -13.92 -6.83 34.49
CA LEU A 173 -15.21 -6.30 34.92
C LEU A 173 -15.97 -7.35 35.75
N THR A 174 -16.25 -7.03 37.00
CA THR A 174 -17.18 -7.79 37.83
C THR A 174 -18.56 -7.14 37.72
N LEU A 175 -19.56 -7.87 37.22
CA LEU A 175 -20.93 -7.37 37.09
C LEU A 175 -21.60 -7.23 38.46
N LYS A 176 -21.50 -6.07 39.11
CA LYS A 176 -22.09 -5.83 40.44
C LYS A 176 -23.45 -5.15 40.34
N ASN A 177 -23.64 -4.30 39.34
CA ASN A 177 -24.89 -3.57 39.10
C ASN A 177 -25.26 -3.57 37.60
N THR A 178 -26.46 -3.09 37.28
CA THR A 178 -26.98 -3.03 35.90
C THR A 178 -26.20 -2.07 34.99
N ASN A 179 -25.54 -1.04 35.52
CA ASN A 179 -24.72 -0.11 34.72
C ASN A 179 -23.43 -0.77 34.25
N ASP A 180 -22.81 -1.62 35.08
CA ASP A 180 -21.64 -2.43 34.69
C ASP A 180 -22.00 -3.32 33.49
N PHE A 181 -23.22 -3.86 33.49
CA PHE A 181 -23.72 -4.71 32.42
C PHE A 181 -24.00 -3.94 31.11
N LEU A 182 -24.47 -2.70 31.20
CA LEU A 182 -24.65 -1.84 30.02
C LEU A 182 -23.32 -1.38 29.42
N LEU A 183 -22.34 -1.04 30.27
CA LEU A 183 -20.97 -0.76 29.84
C LEU A 183 -20.37 -1.97 29.12
N LEU A 184 -20.59 -3.17 29.66
CA LEU A 184 -20.17 -4.40 29.04
C LEU A 184 -20.81 -4.61 27.65
N ILE A 185 -22.12 -4.41 27.52
CA ILE A 185 -22.84 -4.48 26.22
C ILE A 185 -22.25 -3.47 25.23
N ARG A 186 -21.95 -2.25 25.67
CA ARG A 186 -21.32 -1.21 24.83
C ARG A 186 -19.94 -1.65 24.34
N LEU A 187 -19.09 -2.17 25.22
CA LEU A 187 -17.76 -2.68 24.85
C LEU A 187 -17.88 -3.83 23.85
N MET A 188 -18.77 -4.80 24.11
CA MET A 188 -19.01 -5.92 23.20
C MET A 188 -19.56 -5.47 21.84
N TYR A 189 -20.42 -4.44 21.80
CA TYR A 189 -20.93 -3.88 20.55
C TYR A 189 -19.85 -3.12 19.75
N ILE A 190 -19.08 -2.24 20.41
CA ILE A 190 -17.98 -1.49 19.76
C ILE A 190 -16.95 -2.47 19.18
N SER A 191 -16.65 -3.54 19.90
CA SER A 191 -15.74 -4.61 19.43
C SER A 191 -16.40 -5.60 18.45
N LYS A 192 -17.64 -5.36 18.02
CA LYS A 192 -18.43 -6.21 17.11
C LYS A 192 -18.59 -7.67 17.56
N LEU A 193 -18.57 -7.92 18.87
CA LEU A 193 -18.82 -9.24 19.48
C LEU A 193 -20.31 -9.58 19.56
N ILE A 194 -21.17 -8.58 19.57
CA ILE A 194 -22.63 -8.72 19.56
C ILE A 194 -23.25 -7.71 18.58
N ASP A 195 -24.39 -8.06 17.99
CA ASP A 195 -25.22 -7.15 17.20
C ASP A 195 -26.30 -6.55 18.11
N LEU A 196 -26.43 -5.22 18.17
CA LEU A 196 -27.48 -4.59 18.98
C LEU A 196 -28.90 -4.98 18.52
N ASN A 197 -29.07 -5.40 17.26
CA ASN A 197 -30.35 -5.89 16.74
C ASN A 197 -30.69 -7.29 17.26
N SER A 198 -29.71 -8.07 17.74
CA SER A 198 -29.93 -9.40 18.35
C SER A 198 -30.18 -9.33 19.86
N VAL A 199 -30.17 -8.13 20.45
CA VAL A 199 -30.41 -7.92 21.87
C VAL A 199 -31.91 -7.75 22.13
N ASN A 200 -32.46 -8.59 23.00
CA ASN A 200 -33.84 -8.46 23.45
C ASN A 200 -33.88 -7.60 24.73
N TYR A 201 -34.36 -6.37 24.60
CA TYR A 201 -34.36 -5.37 25.67
C TYR A 201 -35.47 -5.60 26.72
N GLY A 202 -36.44 -6.49 26.47
CA GLY A 202 -37.61 -6.71 27.34
C GLY A 202 -38.56 -5.51 27.43
N ASP A 203 -39.54 -5.57 28.36
CA ASP A 203 -40.56 -4.52 28.61
C ASP A 203 -40.05 -3.30 29.40
N THR A 204 -38.75 -3.21 29.66
CA THR A 204 -38.14 -2.08 30.37
C THR A 204 -37.62 -1.05 29.39
N GLU A 205 -38.18 0.16 29.40
CA GLU A 205 -37.63 1.37 28.76
C GLU A 205 -36.22 1.68 29.31
N LEU A 206 -35.20 0.97 28.83
CA LEU A 206 -33.82 1.42 28.94
C LEU A 206 -33.60 2.48 27.87
N LYS A 207 -33.91 3.73 28.22
CA LYS A 207 -33.69 4.91 27.37
C LYS A 207 -32.20 5.01 27.02
N LEU A 208 -31.90 4.87 25.73
CA LEU A 208 -30.59 5.06 25.06
C LEU A 208 -29.93 6.45 25.26
N ASN A 209 -30.42 7.29 26.17
CA ASN A 209 -30.03 8.69 26.35
C ASN A 209 -28.90 8.92 27.38
N GLN A 210 -28.04 7.92 27.64
CA GLN A 210 -26.87 8.07 28.52
C GLN A 210 -25.54 7.63 27.87
N VAL A 211 -25.42 7.80 26.55
CA VAL A 211 -24.17 7.49 25.80
C VAL A 211 -23.26 8.73 25.65
N GLU A 212 -23.63 9.89 26.21
CA GLU A 212 -22.69 11.01 26.43
C GLU A 212 -22.00 10.86 27.80
N LEU A 213 -20.72 10.47 27.81
CA LEU A 213 -19.69 10.53 28.88
C LEU A 213 -18.60 9.55 28.39
N PHE A 214 -17.39 9.95 27.99
CA PHE A 214 -16.40 10.75 28.69
C PHE A 214 -15.59 11.64 27.71
N ARG A 215 -15.44 12.93 28.05
CA ARG A 215 -14.52 13.91 27.44
C ARG A 215 -13.46 14.31 28.48
N GLU A 216 -12.24 14.53 27.97
CA GLU A 216 -11.11 15.30 28.50
C GLU A 216 -10.47 14.93 29.85
N GLU A 217 -9.14 14.76 29.83
CA GLU A 217 -8.28 15.43 30.81
C GLU A 217 -7.16 16.23 30.12
N LYS A 218 -7.17 17.54 30.44
CA LYS A 218 -6.11 18.52 30.14
C LYS A 218 -4.84 18.11 30.86
N ASN A 219 -3.69 18.21 30.19
CA ASN A 219 -2.42 18.31 30.91
C ASN A 219 -1.50 19.38 30.34
N THR A 220 -1.03 20.20 31.28
CA THR A 220 -0.30 21.45 31.16
C THR A 220 1.15 21.26 30.70
N ALA A 221 1.61 22.13 29.81
CA ALA A 221 3.00 22.23 29.37
C ALA A 221 3.94 22.67 30.51
N PRO A 222 5.15 22.08 30.67
CA PRO A 222 6.20 22.67 31.47
C PRO A 222 6.93 23.78 30.70
N LYS A 223 7.31 24.83 31.43
CA LYS A 223 8.10 25.99 30.96
C LYS A 223 9.60 25.78 31.22
N ARG A 224 10.41 26.41 30.34
CA ARG A 224 11.85 26.80 30.44
C ARG A 224 12.87 25.65 30.24
N GLU A 225 14.06 25.84 29.67
CA GLU A 225 15.04 26.93 29.81
C GLU A 225 15.99 27.01 28.58
N ILE A 226 16.55 28.20 28.32
CA ILE A 226 17.46 28.52 27.19
C ILE A 226 18.89 28.12 27.57
N PHE A 227 19.55 27.30 26.76
CA PHE A 227 21.00 27.08 26.83
C PHE A 227 21.69 27.62 25.57
N THR A 228 22.66 28.51 25.78
CA THR A 228 23.53 29.12 24.76
C THR A 228 24.89 28.41 24.67
N ASN A 229 25.39 28.32 23.44
CA ASN A 229 26.77 28.10 22.98
C ASN A 229 27.46 26.76 23.30
N ARG A 230 28.01 26.13 22.24
CA ARG A 230 29.45 26.27 21.89
C ARG A 230 29.80 25.63 20.54
N ASP A 231 30.63 26.40 19.81
CA ASP A 231 31.78 26.03 18.98
C ASP A 231 31.64 25.02 17.83
N LYS A 232 31.60 25.56 16.61
CA LYS A 232 31.74 24.85 15.33
C LYS A 232 33.17 24.35 15.11
N PRO A 233 33.39 23.05 14.86
CA PRO A 233 34.62 22.56 14.22
C PRO A 233 34.66 22.96 12.73
N LYS A 234 35.87 23.04 12.17
CA LYS A 234 36.12 23.30 10.74
C LYS A 234 35.56 22.17 9.85
N GLN A 235 35.06 22.60 8.70
CA GLN A 235 33.98 22.08 7.87
C GLN A 235 34.28 20.72 7.22
N GLN A 236 33.69 19.66 7.78
CA GLN A 236 33.38 18.42 7.07
C GLN A 236 31.97 18.59 6.45
N ASP A 237 31.72 18.03 5.27
CA ASP A 237 30.40 18.10 4.62
C ASP A 237 29.32 17.51 5.54
N LYS A 238 28.19 18.22 5.67
CA LYS A 238 27.13 17.85 6.60
C LYS A 238 26.37 16.62 6.12
N SER A 239 26.12 15.68 7.03
CA SER A 239 25.24 14.53 6.76
C SER A 239 23.76 14.91 6.75
N ILE A 240 22.96 14.22 5.93
CA ILE A 240 21.54 14.52 5.77
C ILE A 240 20.62 13.29 5.84
N LEU A 241 19.53 13.42 6.59
CA LEU A 241 18.41 12.49 6.59
C LEU A 241 17.22 13.09 5.84
N LEU A 242 16.72 12.38 4.85
CA LEU A 242 15.61 12.78 3.99
C LEU A 242 14.37 11.96 4.32
N LEU A 243 13.28 12.66 4.64
CA LEU A 243 12.00 12.10 5.05
C LEU A 243 10.92 12.45 4.04
N GLY A 244 10.35 11.43 3.41
CA GLY A 244 9.20 11.59 2.52
C GLY A 244 7.89 11.63 3.30
N SER A 245 6.96 12.53 3.00
CA SER A 245 5.70 12.68 3.78
C SER A 245 4.68 11.55 3.59
N THR A 246 4.82 10.66 2.62
CA THR A 246 3.97 9.47 2.36
C THR A 246 4.82 8.38 1.71
N PRO A 247 4.42 7.10 1.72
CA PRO A 247 4.84 6.12 0.71
C PRO A 247 4.07 6.34 -0.61
N GLY A 248 4.76 6.33 -1.76
CA GLY A 248 4.17 6.47 -3.10
C GLY A 248 5.11 7.11 -4.15
N SER A 249 4.61 7.39 -5.36
CA SER A 249 5.41 8.04 -6.43
C SER A 249 5.93 9.43 -6.04
N ALA A 250 5.20 10.11 -5.16
CA ALA A 250 5.63 11.35 -4.52
C ALA A 250 6.99 11.23 -3.80
N THR A 251 7.27 10.05 -3.26
CA THR A 251 8.46 9.75 -2.48
C THR A 251 9.66 9.38 -3.35
N ILE A 252 9.44 8.95 -4.59
CA ILE A 252 10.54 8.64 -5.52
C ILE A 252 11.36 9.90 -5.83
N GLY A 253 10.74 11.09 -5.87
CA GLY A 253 11.47 12.36 -6.05
C GLY A 253 12.57 12.58 -5.01
N ILE A 254 12.39 12.11 -3.77
CA ILE A 254 13.41 12.20 -2.73
C ILE A 254 14.63 11.34 -3.04
N LEU A 255 14.43 10.19 -3.72
CA LEU A 255 15.51 9.29 -4.11
C LEU A 255 16.38 9.89 -5.21
N TYR A 256 15.80 10.69 -6.12
CA TYR A 256 16.59 11.41 -7.12
C TYR A 256 17.50 12.45 -6.47
N ILE A 257 16.97 13.23 -5.52
CA ILE A 257 17.75 14.19 -4.75
C ILE A 257 18.84 13.47 -3.95
N ALA A 258 18.49 12.39 -3.26
CA ALA A 258 19.45 11.60 -2.49
C ALA A 258 20.54 10.99 -3.36
N SER A 259 20.18 10.44 -4.53
CA SER A 259 21.12 9.92 -5.51
C SER A 259 22.09 11.02 -5.97
N TYR A 260 21.59 12.22 -6.26
CA TYR A 260 22.42 13.38 -6.61
C TYR A 260 23.40 13.76 -5.50
N LEU A 261 22.92 13.86 -4.26
CA LEU A 261 23.76 14.18 -3.10
C LEU A 261 24.85 13.12 -2.87
N LYS A 262 24.47 11.84 -2.93
CA LYS A 262 25.40 10.70 -2.77
C LYS A 262 26.52 10.74 -3.80
N ARG A 263 26.18 10.96 -5.08
CA ARG A 263 27.17 11.11 -6.17
C ARG A 263 28.12 12.29 -5.98
N ASN A 264 27.70 13.29 -5.20
CA ASN A 264 28.50 14.47 -4.86
C ASN A 264 29.21 14.36 -3.50
N GLY A 265 29.32 13.15 -2.94
CA GLY A 265 30.10 12.87 -1.73
C GLY A 265 29.37 13.11 -0.41
N ILE A 266 28.09 13.48 -0.43
CA ILE A 266 27.32 13.72 0.78
C ILE A 266 26.86 12.38 1.39
N SER A 267 27.02 12.25 2.71
CA SER A 267 26.41 11.15 3.47
C SER A 267 24.91 11.39 3.59
N VAL A 268 24.10 10.54 2.95
CA VAL A 268 22.66 10.72 2.80
C VAL A 268 21.91 9.45 3.19
N TYR A 269 20.80 9.64 3.90
CA TYR A 269 19.90 8.59 4.35
C TYR A 269 18.46 8.95 3.98
N CYS A 270 17.66 7.98 3.58
CA CYS A 270 16.28 8.16 3.16
C CYS A 270 15.35 7.18 3.88
N LYS A 271 14.21 7.69 4.35
CA LYS A 271 13.07 6.89 4.80
C LYS A 271 11.78 7.42 4.18
N TYR A 272 10.97 6.51 3.65
CA TYR A 272 9.57 6.80 3.34
C TYR A 272 8.84 6.91 4.68
N ASN A 273 8.35 8.09 5.04
CA ASN A 273 7.75 8.23 6.36
C ASN A 273 6.47 7.41 6.40
N ASN A 274 6.32 6.67 7.50
CA ASN A 274 5.17 5.82 7.72
C ASN A 274 4.10 6.69 8.36
N LEU A 275 3.14 7.10 7.56
CA LEU A 275 2.16 8.08 7.98
C LEU A 275 1.17 7.54 8.99
N ASP A 276 0.93 6.24 8.99
CA ASP A 276 -0.13 5.64 9.78
C ASP A 276 0.28 5.38 11.24
N VAL A 277 0.72 6.45 11.89
CA VAL A 277 1.18 6.42 13.27
C VAL A 277 0.67 7.66 13.98
N ASP A 278 0.40 7.49 15.27
CA ASP A 278 0.12 8.58 16.17
C ASP A 278 1.39 9.42 16.41
N TYR A 279 1.21 10.58 17.03
CA TYR A 279 2.30 11.48 17.38
C TYR A 279 3.39 10.81 18.23
N LYS A 280 3.02 9.99 19.22
CA LYS A 280 3.96 9.37 20.17
C LYS A 280 4.88 8.37 19.46
N SER A 281 4.32 7.55 18.59
CA SER A 281 5.00 6.54 17.79
C SER A 281 5.88 7.21 16.75
N LEU A 282 5.38 8.25 16.05
CA LEU A 282 6.18 9.07 15.14
C LEU A 282 7.40 9.66 15.84
N LYS A 283 7.21 10.23 17.04
CA LYS A 283 8.29 10.81 17.83
C LYS A 283 9.31 9.79 18.29
N ALA A 284 8.86 8.60 18.72
CA ALA A 284 9.76 7.51 19.10
C ALA A 284 10.60 7.03 17.90
N ASP A 285 9.97 6.86 16.74
CA ASP A 285 10.63 6.48 15.49
C ASP A 285 11.68 7.50 15.05
N LEU A 286 11.31 8.79 15.04
CA LEU A 286 12.23 9.86 14.67
C LEU A 286 13.39 9.96 15.66
N LYS A 287 13.13 9.79 16.96
CA LYS A 287 14.17 9.76 18.00
C LYS A 287 15.15 8.63 17.77
N LYS A 288 14.66 7.42 17.45
CA LYS A 288 15.50 6.28 17.12
C LYS A 288 16.38 6.57 15.90
N LEU A 289 15.78 6.99 14.80
CA LEU A 289 16.50 7.31 13.56
C LEU A 289 17.57 8.37 13.75
N ILE A 290 17.23 9.47 14.42
CA ILE A 290 18.18 10.56 14.71
C ILE A 290 19.33 10.07 15.60
N SER A 291 19.06 9.19 16.57
CA SER A 291 20.10 8.65 17.45
C SER A 291 21.07 7.69 16.74
N GLU A 292 20.57 6.92 15.76
CA GLU A 292 21.35 5.96 14.99
C GLU A 292 22.17 6.65 13.90
N ILE A 293 21.54 7.55 13.15
CA ILE A 293 22.14 8.22 11.98
C ILE A 293 22.97 9.44 12.38
N LYS A 294 22.55 10.14 13.44
CA LYS A 294 23.14 11.41 13.91
C LYS A 294 23.28 12.45 12.79
N PRO A 295 22.19 12.74 12.03
CA PRO A 295 22.26 13.67 10.92
C PRO A 295 22.45 15.11 11.42
N GLU A 296 23.18 15.92 10.67
CA GLU A 296 23.29 17.36 10.91
C GLU A 296 22.14 18.14 10.27
N ILE A 297 21.61 17.60 9.16
CA ILE A 297 20.49 18.16 8.42
C ILE A 297 19.36 17.13 8.32
N VAL A 298 18.11 17.57 8.51
CA VAL A 298 16.94 16.76 8.16
C VAL A 298 16.10 17.48 7.11
N GLY A 299 15.96 16.86 5.93
CA GLY A 299 15.09 17.34 4.86
C GLY A 299 13.71 16.68 4.91
N VAL A 300 12.65 17.47 4.93
CA VAL A 300 11.26 17.01 4.95
C VAL A 300 10.56 17.40 3.65
N SER A 301 10.12 16.39 2.89
CA SER A 301 9.39 16.63 1.64
C SER A 301 7.91 16.89 1.90
N ILE A 302 7.46 18.11 1.61
CA ILE A 302 6.06 18.54 1.64
C ILE A 302 5.60 18.79 0.20
N LYS A 303 5.36 17.69 -0.52
CA LYS A 303 4.98 17.72 -1.94
C LYS A 303 3.66 18.47 -2.13
N TRP A 304 2.58 17.99 -1.51
CA TRP A 304 1.22 18.52 -1.67
C TRP A 304 0.59 18.95 -0.33
N PHE A 305 -0.41 19.82 -0.44
CA PHE A 305 -1.02 20.49 0.70
C PHE A 305 -1.61 19.58 1.77
N PRO A 306 -2.11 18.34 1.47
CA PRO A 306 -2.60 17.48 2.54
C PRO A 306 -1.54 17.19 3.60
N HIS A 307 -0.25 17.29 3.24
CA HIS A 307 0.87 16.97 4.12
C HIS A 307 1.43 18.16 4.91
N ILE A 308 0.88 19.38 4.80
CA ILE A 308 1.42 20.55 5.50
C ILE A 308 1.54 20.28 7.00
N SER A 309 0.43 19.92 7.64
CA SER A 309 0.34 19.79 9.10
C SER A 309 1.26 18.69 9.62
N ARG A 310 1.26 17.51 8.98
CA ARG A 310 2.18 16.41 9.32
C ARG A 310 3.65 16.76 9.04
N GLY A 311 3.94 17.48 7.95
CA GLY A 311 5.27 17.98 7.65
C GLY A 311 5.81 18.90 8.73
N LEU A 312 4.99 19.85 9.20
CA LEU A 312 5.35 20.75 10.29
C LEU A 312 5.47 20.02 11.64
N GLU A 313 4.62 19.04 11.91
CA GLU A 313 4.72 18.17 13.09
C GLU A 313 6.06 17.42 13.13
N ILE A 314 6.51 16.88 11.99
CA ILE A 314 7.83 16.24 11.86
C ILE A 314 8.94 17.26 12.15
N CYS A 315 8.90 18.45 11.54
CA CYS A 315 9.88 19.51 11.77
C CYS A 315 9.98 19.89 13.25
N LYS A 316 8.82 20.05 13.91
CA LYS A 316 8.73 20.34 15.34
C LYS A 316 9.35 19.23 16.17
N ILE A 317 9.00 17.97 15.92
CA ILE A 317 9.55 16.82 16.65
C ILE A 317 11.08 16.76 16.50
N ILE A 318 11.62 17.01 15.31
CA ILE A 318 13.08 17.01 15.09
C ILE A 318 13.75 18.05 15.99
N LYS A 319 13.22 19.27 16.05
CA LYS A 319 13.75 20.34 16.91
C LYS A 319 13.58 20.07 18.40
N GLU A 320 12.52 19.38 18.81
CA GLU A 320 12.35 18.90 20.18
C GLU A 320 13.37 17.83 20.56
N ILE A 321 13.77 16.97 19.61
CA ILE A 321 14.80 15.95 19.82
C ILE A 321 16.19 16.59 19.87
N SER A 322 16.48 17.51 18.96
CA SER A 322 17.74 18.26 18.92
C SER A 322 17.56 19.59 18.20
N CYS A 323 17.79 20.70 18.92
CA CYS A 323 17.76 22.04 18.34
C CYS A 323 18.93 22.33 17.38
N ASN A 324 20.00 21.54 17.45
CA ASN A 324 21.21 21.70 16.62
C ASN A 324 21.04 21.16 15.20
N ILE A 325 20.02 20.32 14.96
CA ILE A 325 19.75 19.78 13.62
C ILE A 325 19.13 20.89 12.77
N GLU A 326 19.71 21.15 11.59
CA GLU A 326 19.14 22.07 10.62
C GLU A 326 17.99 21.38 9.87
N VAL A 327 16.82 22.02 9.83
CA VAL A 327 15.61 21.49 9.20
C VAL A 327 15.37 22.21 7.88
N VAL A 328 15.30 21.42 6.81
CA VAL A 328 15.03 21.88 5.45
C VAL A 328 13.67 21.35 5.02
N VAL A 329 12.80 22.20 4.46
CA VAL A 329 11.55 21.76 3.82
C VAL A 329 11.58 22.04 2.32
N GLY A 330 10.96 21.17 1.54
CA GLY A 330 10.91 21.29 0.08
C GLY A 330 9.71 20.56 -0.54
N GLY A 331 9.37 20.89 -1.78
CA GLY A 331 8.20 20.37 -2.50
C GLY A 331 7.30 21.49 -3.06
N ASN A 332 6.26 21.14 -3.82
CA ASN A 332 5.42 22.15 -4.49
C ASN A 332 4.72 23.05 -3.47
N THR A 333 4.17 22.49 -2.40
CA THR A 333 3.44 23.27 -1.40
C THR A 333 4.34 24.22 -0.64
N SER A 334 5.54 23.77 -0.23
CA SER A 334 6.51 24.65 0.42
C SER A 334 7.09 25.69 -0.53
N THR A 335 7.13 25.41 -1.83
CA THR A 335 7.55 26.38 -2.84
C THR A 335 6.51 27.51 -2.98
N ILE A 336 5.22 27.17 -3.01
CA ILE A 336 4.12 28.14 -3.11
C ILE A 336 4.05 28.99 -1.83
N TYR A 337 4.00 28.34 -0.66
CA TYR A 337 3.83 28.99 0.65
C TYR A 337 5.15 29.15 1.40
N ASN A 338 6.20 29.53 0.66
CA ASN A 338 7.57 29.56 1.18
C ASN A 338 7.75 30.52 2.36
N LYS A 339 6.96 31.60 2.40
CA LYS A 339 6.98 32.60 3.46
C LYS A 339 6.42 32.00 4.76
N GLU A 340 5.27 31.36 4.66
CA GLU A 340 4.57 30.74 5.78
C GLU A 340 5.42 29.61 6.39
N PHE A 341 6.10 28.82 5.56
CA PHE A 341 7.01 27.77 6.05
C PHE A 341 8.24 28.36 6.77
N ILE A 342 8.94 29.33 6.18
CA ILE A 342 10.17 29.85 6.79
C ILE A 342 9.90 30.64 8.08
N GLU A 343 8.71 31.23 8.24
CA GLU A 343 8.33 31.93 9.48
C GLU A 343 8.20 30.99 10.68
N ASN A 344 8.05 29.68 10.49
CA ASN A 344 8.00 28.72 11.59
C ASN A 344 9.36 28.55 12.28
N ASP A 345 9.39 28.58 13.61
CA ASP A 345 10.63 28.44 14.40
C ASP A 345 11.36 27.10 14.20
N TYR A 346 10.65 26.07 13.74
CA TYR A 346 11.21 24.74 13.49
C TYR A 346 11.71 24.51 12.07
N VAL A 347 11.67 25.53 11.19
CA VAL A 347 12.21 25.47 9.83
C VAL A 347 13.36 26.45 9.69
N ASP A 348 14.51 25.97 9.23
CA ASP A 348 15.72 26.78 9.00
C ASP A 348 15.87 27.17 7.52
N TYR A 349 15.47 26.26 6.61
CA TYR A 349 15.57 26.42 5.16
C TYR A 349 14.29 25.97 4.45
N VAL A 350 13.88 26.72 3.42
CA VAL A 350 12.84 26.34 2.45
C VAL A 350 13.48 26.31 1.07
N VAL A 351 13.57 25.13 0.47
CA VAL A 351 14.01 24.93 -0.91
C VAL A 351 12.80 25.05 -1.84
N CYS A 352 12.88 25.97 -2.79
CA CYS A 352 11.85 26.34 -3.73
C CYS A 352 12.20 25.82 -5.14
N GLY A 353 11.28 25.10 -5.77
CA GLY A 353 11.50 24.57 -7.11
C GLY A 353 12.37 23.31 -7.14
N ASP A 354 13.34 23.23 -8.06
CA ASP A 354 14.27 22.09 -8.15
C ASP A 354 15.28 22.12 -7.00
N GLY A 355 15.53 20.96 -6.38
CA GLY A 355 16.13 20.84 -5.05
C GLY A 355 17.56 20.30 -4.99
N GLU A 356 18.11 19.83 -6.10
CA GLU A 356 19.35 19.08 -6.19
C GLU A 356 20.57 19.95 -5.82
N VAL A 357 20.86 20.98 -6.61
CA VAL A 357 21.93 21.95 -6.34
C VAL A 357 21.74 22.74 -5.04
N PRO A 358 20.55 23.30 -4.70
CA PRO A 358 20.41 24.05 -3.46
C PRO A 358 20.64 23.18 -2.22
N LEU A 359 20.15 21.94 -2.21
CA LEU A 359 20.35 21.07 -1.06
C LEU A 359 21.81 20.62 -0.92
N LEU A 360 22.52 20.41 -2.05
CA LEU A 360 23.96 20.17 -2.03
C LEU A 360 24.73 21.33 -1.39
N LYS A 361 24.38 22.57 -1.74
CA LYS A 361 24.99 23.78 -1.18
C LYS A 361 24.69 23.96 0.31
N ILE A 362 23.48 23.58 0.76
CA ILE A 362 23.16 23.53 2.20
C ILE A 362 24.06 22.52 2.92
N CYS A 363 24.22 21.31 2.38
CA CYS A 363 25.07 20.28 2.98
C CYS A 363 26.55 20.70 3.05
N LYS A 364 27.04 21.43 2.04
CA LYS A 364 28.39 21.99 2.01
C LYS A 364 28.57 23.23 2.90
N GLY A 365 27.49 23.77 3.46
CA GLY A 365 27.53 24.99 4.29
C GLY A 365 27.94 26.24 3.51
N GLU A 366 27.55 26.34 2.24
CA GLU A 366 27.82 27.52 1.41
C GLU A 366 26.88 28.69 1.77
N ASP A 367 27.37 29.92 1.60
CA ASP A 367 26.60 31.13 1.93
C ASP A 367 25.59 31.55 0.85
N SER A 368 25.83 31.18 -0.42
CA SER A 368 24.97 31.53 -1.56
C SER A 368 24.28 30.29 -2.11
N ILE A 369 23.05 30.09 -1.65
CA ILE A 369 22.21 28.94 -1.98
C ILE A 369 21.11 29.42 -2.94
N PRO A 370 21.14 29.07 -4.25
CA PRO A 370 20.07 29.43 -5.17
C PRO A 370 18.76 28.79 -4.70
N ASN A 371 17.61 29.22 -5.21
CA ASN A 371 16.34 28.51 -4.97
C ASN A 371 15.97 28.36 -3.49
N CYS A 372 16.52 29.16 -2.58
CA CYS A 372 16.40 28.91 -1.15
C CYS A 372 16.02 30.18 -0.38
N ILE A 373 15.14 29.99 0.60
CA ILE A 373 14.84 30.97 1.63
C ILE A 373 15.29 30.40 2.96
N TYR A 374 16.04 31.15 3.76
CA TYR A 374 16.64 30.61 4.98
C TYR A 374 16.91 31.67 6.03
N LYS A 375 17.09 31.23 7.28
CA LYS A 375 17.40 32.11 8.41
C LYS A 375 18.92 32.22 8.60
N LYS A 376 19.43 33.45 8.69
CA LYS A 376 20.83 33.72 9.05
C LYS A 376 20.89 34.95 9.96
N ASN A 377 21.50 34.80 11.13
CA ASN A 377 21.67 35.89 12.12
C ASN A 377 20.36 36.64 12.45
N GLY A 378 19.27 35.89 12.63
CA GLY A 378 17.94 36.45 12.94
C GLY A 378 17.23 37.14 11.77
N LYS A 379 17.79 37.10 10.55
CA LYS A 379 17.17 37.64 9.34
C LYS A 379 16.80 36.52 8.38
N ILE A 380 15.68 36.69 7.68
CA ILE A 380 15.28 35.82 6.56
C ILE A 380 15.96 36.33 5.29
N ILE A 381 16.78 35.47 4.69
CA ILE A 381 17.42 35.71 3.40
C ILE A 381 16.62 34.96 2.33
N LYS A 382 16.27 35.66 1.25
CA LYS A 382 15.55 35.09 0.11
C LYS A 382 16.41 35.20 -1.14
N ASN A 383 16.80 34.07 -1.71
CA ASN A 383 17.53 34.01 -2.97
C ASN A 383 16.59 33.66 -4.13
N SER A 384 16.90 34.17 -5.32
CA SER A 384 16.13 33.93 -6.53
C SER A 384 16.23 32.48 -7.00
N ILE A 385 15.19 32.02 -7.72
CA ILE A 385 15.17 30.71 -8.38
C ILE A 385 16.00 30.80 -9.67
N THR A 386 17.24 30.32 -9.61
CA THR A 386 18.21 30.37 -10.72
C THR A 386 18.66 28.99 -11.19
N TYR A 387 18.57 27.98 -10.33
CA TYR A 387 18.77 26.59 -10.73
C TYR A 387 17.44 26.02 -11.23
N VAL A 388 17.35 25.72 -12.53
CA VAL A 388 16.17 25.11 -13.13
C VAL A 388 16.64 23.92 -13.93
N GLN A 389 16.04 22.76 -13.70
CA GLN A 389 16.33 21.58 -14.48
C GLN A 389 15.83 21.72 -15.91
N ASN A 390 16.68 21.26 -16.82
CA ASN A 390 16.51 21.32 -18.27
C ASN A 390 17.34 20.21 -18.93
N ASP A 391 17.34 20.21 -20.26
CA ASP A 391 18.09 19.30 -21.13
C ASP A 391 19.61 19.35 -20.89
N LYS A 392 20.17 20.51 -20.55
CA LYS A 392 21.62 20.72 -20.39
C LYS A 392 22.18 20.18 -19.08
N ASN A 393 21.36 20.05 -18.04
CA ASN A 393 21.73 19.51 -16.73
C ASN A 393 20.96 18.24 -16.37
N SER A 394 20.49 17.51 -17.38
CA SER A 394 19.76 16.25 -17.19
C SER A 394 20.56 15.17 -16.45
N ASN A 395 21.89 15.28 -16.37
CA ASN A 395 22.77 14.40 -15.60
C ASN A 395 22.71 14.64 -14.08
N ASP A 396 22.07 15.71 -13.62
CA ASP A 396 21.80 15.92 -12.19
C ASP A 396 20.75 14.93 -11.68
N ILE A 397 19.86 14.46 -12.55
CA ILE A 397 18.73 13.60 -12.21
C ILE A 397 18.89 12.22 -12.81
N TYR A 398 19.30 11.27 -11.98
CA TYR A 398 19.14 9.83 -12.20
C TYR A 398 19.25 9.09 -10.86
N LEU A 399 18.63 7.92 -10.76
CA LEU A 399 18.69 7.04 -9.61
C LEU A 399 20.02 6.29 -9.59
N SER A 400 20.62 6.19 -8.41
CA SER A 400 21.87 5.48 -8.19
C SER A 400 22.08 5.23 -6.70
N HIS A 401 22.80 4.18 -6.34
CA HIS A 401 23.17 3.89 -4.95
C HIS A 401 21.95 3.63 -4.05
N LEU A 402 20.86 3.09 -4.61
CA LEU A 402 19.59 2.95 -3.88
C LEU A 402 19.72 2.11 -2.60
N GLU A 403 20.55 1.08 -2.62
CA GLU A 403 20.83 0.22 -1.46
C GLU A 403 21.62 0.93 -0.36
N ASP A 404 22.38 1.98 -0.69
CA ASP A 404 23.20 2.73 0.26
C ASP A 404 22.43 3.89 0.89
N ILE A 405 21.54 4.53 0.11
CA ILE A 405 20.80 5.71 0.56
C ILE A 405 19.58 5.35 1.39
N LEU A 406 18.96 4.18 1.19
CA LEU A 406 17.77 3.77 1.95
C LEU A 406 18.15 3.15 3.29
N ILE A 407 17.47 3.57 4.35
CA ILE A 407 17.70 3.05 5.71
C ILE A 407 17.33 1.55 5.83
N SER A 408 16.42 1.06 4.98
CA SER A 408 16.08 -0.36 4.89
C SER A 408 15.95 -0.76 3.43
N LYS A 409 16.72 -1.78 3.02
CA LYS A 409 16.73 -2.31 1.65
C LYS A 409 15.39 -2.93 1.25
N ASP A 410 14.66 -3.49 2.21
CA ASP A 410 13.34 -4.10 1.96
C ASP A 410 12.33 -3.09 1.43
N LEU A 411 12.53 -1.80 1.72
CA LEU A 411 11.69 -0.72 1.20
C LEU A 411 11.73 -0.63 -0.34
N LEU A 412 12.80 -1.10 -0.99
CA LEU A 412 12.89 -1.16 -2.45
C LEU A 412 11.88 -2.14 -3.04
N TYR A 413 11.62 -3.26 -2.36
CA TYR A 413 10.65 -4.26 -2.81
C TYR A 413 9.21 -3.89 -2.43
N SER A 414 9.03 -2.89 -1.55
CA SER A 414 7.70 -2.45 -1.09
C SER A 414 7.03 -1.43 -2.00
N VAL A 415 7.75 -0.91 -3.01
CA VAL A 415 7.22 0.11 -3.92
C VAL A 415 6.30 -0.58 -4.95
N PRO A 416 5.00 -0.24 -5.01
CA PRO A 416 4.06 -0.93 -5.90
C PRO A 416 4.35 -0.67 -7.38
N TYR A 417 4.92 0.50 -7.69
CA TYR A 417 5.37 0.87 -9.02
C TYR A 417 6.46 1.93 -8.94
N TYR A 418 7.51 1.79 -9.76
CA TYR A 418 8.57 2.78 -9.87
C TYR A 418 8.22 3.79 -10.95
N TYR A 419 7.96 5.04 -10.55
CA TYR A 419 7.78 6.14 -11.48
C TYR A 419 9.12 6.54 -12.09
N ILE A 420 9.26 6.32 -13.40
CA ILE A 420 10.43 6.73 -14.18
C ILE A 420 10.14 8.07 -14.82
N TYR A 421 10.79 9.11 -14.30
CA TYR A 421 10.62 10.46 -14.83
C TYR A 421 11.26 10.56 -16.22
N THR A 422 10.48 10.73 -17.28
CA THR A 422 11.02 10.96 -18.64
C THR A 422 11.31 12.43 -18.90
N GLY A 423 10.63 13.33 -18.19
CA GLY A 423 10.77 14.78 -18.34
C GLY A 423 10.13 15.55 -17.19
N LYS A 424 10.20 16.89 -17.26
CA LYS A 424 9.55 17.80 -16.32
C LYS A 424 8.93 18.98 -17.05
N GLY A 425 7.87 19.54 -16.46
CA GLY A 425 7.16 20.73 -16.94
C GLY A 425 5.85 20.42 -17.64
N CYS A 426 5.12 21.47 -18.02
CA CYS A 426 3.85 21.40 -18.73
C CYS A 426 3.73 22.63 -19.65
N LEU A 427 2.96 22.52 -20.73
CA LEU A 427 2.69 23.62 -21.68
C LEU A 427 1.26 24.14 -21.60
N MET A 428 0.41 23.48 -20.82
CA MET A 428 -1.01 23.79 -20.74
C MET A 428 -1.37 24.48 -19.43
N ASN A 429 -2.36 25.38 -19.49
CA ASN A 429 -2.98 26.03 -18.34
C ASN A 429 -4.33 25.39 -17.99
N CYS A 430 -4.34 24.06 -17.79
CA CYS A 430 -5.54 23.37 -17.32
C CYS A 430 -6.03 24.02 -16.03
N CYS A 431 -7.27 24.49 -15.99
CA CYS A 431 -7.78 25.39 -14.96
C CYS A 431 -7.72 24.77 -13.56
N TYR A 432 -7.87 23.45 -13.45
CA TYR A 432 -7.89 22.69 -12.21
C TYR A 432 -6.50 22.26 -11.70
N CYS A 433 -5.42 22.46 -12.48
CA CYS A 433 -4.13 21.81 -12.22
C CYS A 433 -3.14 22.75 -11.54
N GLY A 434 -2.70 22.41 -10.32
CA GLY A 434 -1.65 23.14 -9.60
C GLY A 434 -0.23 22.95 -10.16
N GLY A 435 -0.07 22.13 -11.20
CA GLY A 435 1.17 21.87 -11.91
C GLY A 435 1.20 22.42 -13.35
N CYS A 436 0.23 23.26 -13.73
CA CYS A 436 0.08 23.85 -15.05
C CYS A 436 1.26 24.77 -15.44
N LEU A 437 1.31 25.22 -16.71
CA LEU A 437 2.39 26.07 -17.21
C LEU A 437 2.66 27.31 -16.32
N GLU A 438 1.61 28.01 -15.91
CA GLU A 438 1.74 29.19 -15.05
C GLU A 438 2.30 28.84 -13.67
N ALA A 439 1.86 27.72 -13.10
CA ALA A 439 2.44 27.18 -11.87
C ALA A 439 3.93 26.79 -12.05
N GLN A 440 4.31 26.20 -13.19
CA GLN A 440 5.71 25.87 -13.50
C GLN A 440 6.59 27.12 -13.57
N LYS A 441 6.10 28.20 -14.18
CA LYS A 441 6.81 29.49 -14.24
C LYS A 441 6.96 30.10 -12.86
N ASN A 442 5.88 30.18 -12.09
CA ASN A 442 5.88 30.90 -10.81
C ASN A 442 6.60 30.13 -9.70
N GLN A 443 6.52 28.79 -9.69
CA GLN A 443 7.11 27.95 -8.64
C GLN A 443 8.53 27.48 -8.98
N PHE A 444 8.84 27.24 -10.25
CA PHE A 444 10.12 26.63 -10.66
C PHE A 444 10.94 27.50 -11.61
N ASN A 445 10.43 28.66 -12.04
CA ASN A 445 11.00 29.45 -13.13
C ASN A 445 11.17 28.63 -14.43
N ARG A 446 10.32 27.62 -14.63
CA ARG A 446 10.39 26.70 -15.77
C ARG A 446 9.46 27.16 -16.89
N GLN A 447 10.04 27.75 -17.93
CA GLN A 447 9.30 28.35 -19.05
C GLN A 447 8.78 27.33 -20.07
N LYS A 448 9.48 26.21 -20.23
CA LYS A 448 9.13 25.13 -21.16
C LYS A 448 9.43 23.77 -20.52
N PRO A 449 8.69 22.70 -20.87
CA PRO A 449 9.05 21.35 -20.48
C PRO A 449 10.30 20.89 -21.21
N PHE A 450 10.88 19.81 -20.72
CA PHE A 450 11.97 19.11 -21.38
C PHE A 450 11.88 17.61 -21.12
N LEU A 451 12.36 16.82 -22.07
CA LEU A 451 12.70 15.42 -21.85
C LEU A 451 14.13 15.32 -21.32
N ARG A 452 14.33 14.42 -20.36
CA ARG A 452 15.65 14.05 -19.88
C ARG A 452 16.41 13.33 -20.98
N ASN A 453 17.73 13.42 -20.95
CA ASN A 453 18.58 12.67 -21.86
C ASN A 453 18.34 11.17 -21.67
N ILE A 454 18.17 10.44 -22.78
CA ILE A 454 17.86 9.00 -22.77
C ILE A 454 18.91 8.23 -21.96
N SER A 455 20.19 8.59 -22.05
CA SER A 455 21.27 7.97 -21.27
C SER A 455 21.02 7.99 -19.76
N GLU A 456 20.42 9.07 -19.24
CA GLU A 456 20.17 9.26 -17.82
C GLU A 456 18.91 8.51 -17.37
N VAL A 457 17.86 8.50 -18.18
CA VAL A 457 16.65 7.71 -17.88
C VAL A 457 16.92 6.21 -17.97
N ARG A 458 17.81 5.78 -18.88
CA ARG A 458 18.29 4.39 -18.93
C ARG A 458 18.98 3.95 -17.65
N LYS A 459 19.75 4.85 -16.99
CA LYS A 459 20.35 4.55 -15.67
C LYS A 459 19.28 4.25 -14.64
N ASP A 460 18.18 5.01 -14.63
CA ASP A 460 17.06 4.76 -13.71
C ASP A 460 16.47 3.37 -13.92
N LEU A 461 16.16 3.02 -15.18
CA LEU A 461 15.60 1.73 -15.52
C LEU A 461 16.51 0.59 -15.07
N ILE A 462 17.81 0.69 -15.35
CA ILE A 462 18.79 -0.33 -14.98
C ILE A 462 18.90 -0.46 -13.45
N GLU A 463 18.96 0.66 -12.73
CA GLU A 463 19.08 0.68 -11.27
C GLU A 463 17.87 0.03 -10.58
N VAL A 464 16.64 0.31 -11.05
CA VAL A 464 15.42 -0.18 -10.40
C VAL A 464 14.90 -1.49 -10.94
N LYS A 465 15.34 -1.95 -12.12
CA LYS A 465 14.83 -3.18 -12.78
C LYS A 465 14.85 -4.40 -11.85
N LYS A 466 15.85 -4.55 -10.99
CA LYS A 466 15.93 -5.68 -10.05
C LYS A 466 14.91 -5.64 -8.91
N TYR A 467 14.26 -4.50 -8.68
CA TYR A 467 13.27 -4.29 -7.62
C TYR A 467 11.86 -4.06 -8.14
N ALA A 468 11.74 -3.43 -9.31
CA ALA A 468 10.48 -3.01 -9.87
C ALA A 468 9.72 -4.19 -10.47
N SER A 469 8.55 -4.52 -9.91
CA SER A 469 7.57 -5.35 -10.62
C SER A 469 6.90 -4.55 -11.74
N THR A 470 6.60 -3.28 -11.46
CA THR A 470 5.86 -2.38 -12.34
C THR A 470 6.61 -1.07 -12.56
N PHE A 471 6.73 -0.67 -13.82
CA PHE A 471 7.22 0.66 -14.20
C PHE A 471 6.05 1.58 -14.49
N LEU A 472 6.04 2.76 -13.87
CA LEU A 472 5.09 3.82 -14.17
C LEU A 472 5.77 4.85 -15.09
N PHE A 473 5.11 5.17 -16.20
CA PHE A 473 5.47 6.28 -17.09
C PHE A 473 4.28 7.24 -17.22
N ILE A 474 4.59 8.52 -17.38
CA ILE A 474 3.61 9.57 -17.65
C ILE A 474 4.13 10.33 -18.85
N ASP A 475 3.36 10.35 -19.94
CA ASP A 475 3.77 11.11 -21.12
C ASP A 475 3.36 12.58 -21.04
N SER A 476 4.12 13.46 -21.68
CA SER A 476 3.80 14.87 -21.83
C SER A 476 3.34 15.19 -23.26
N ILE A 477 2.47 16.18 -23.38
CA ILE A 477 1.58 16.44 -24.53
C ILE A 477 2.31 16.80 -25.86
N GLU A 478 3.62 17.05 -25.85
CA GLU A 478 4.26 17.85 -26.93
C GLU A 478 5.64 17.37 -27.44
N MET A 479 6.05 16.11 -27.21
CA MET A 479 7.37 15.64 -27.66
C MET A 479 7.27 14.32 -28.46
N ASP A 480 8.30 14.00 -29.27
CA ASP A 480 8.38 12.73 -30.03
C ASP A 480 8.64 11.57 -29.07
N THR A 481 7.57 11.07 -28.47
CA THR A 481 7.64 10.12 -27.37
C THR A 481 7.81 8.70 -27.88
N LEU A 482 7.38 8.42 -29.10
CA LEU A 482 7.60 7.15 -29.77
C LEU A 482 9.10 6.84 -29.94
N ASN A 483 9.85 7.72 -30.60
CA ASN A 483 11.28 7.47 -30.79
C ASN A 483 12.04 7.53 -29.46
N TYR A 484 11.62 8.41 -28.55
CA TYR A 484 12.21 8.50 -27.22
C TYR A 484 12.10 7.17 -26.45
N HIS A 485 10.91 6.60 -26.35
CA HIS A 485 10.69 5.34 -25.62
C HIS A 485 11.28 4.13 -26.34
N ARG A 486 11.24 4.10 -27.68
CA ARG A 486 11.91 3.07 -28.48
C ARG A 486 13.40 2.97 -28.15
N GLU A 487 14.11 4.09 -28.16
CA GLU A 487 15.53 4.10 -27.82
C GLU A 487 15.79 3.94 -26.31
N LEU A 488 14.86 4.40 -25.46
CA LEU A 488 14.93 4.19 -24.02
C LEU A 488 14.92 2.70 -23.64
N TRP A 489 14.05 1.89 -24.25
CA TRP A 489 13.90 0.47 -23.91
C TRP A 489 14.84 -0.45 -24.69
N LYS A 490 15.40 0.02 -25.80
CA LYS A 490 16.31 -0.75 -26.66
C LYS A 490 17.42 -1.46 -25.87
N GLY A 491 17.49 -2.77 -26.01
CA GLY A 491 18.51 -3.60 -25.35
C GLY A 491 18.34 -3.77 -23.84
N ILE A 492 17.22 -3.32 -23.25
CA ILE A 492 16.85 -3.60 -21.86
C ILE A 492 15.69 -4.60 -21.91
N ASP A 493 15.91 -5.81 -21.43
CA ASP A 493 14.84 -6.80 -21.33
C ASP A 493 13.82 -6.37 -20.26
N LEU A 494 12.61 -6.01 -20.69
CA LEU A 494 11.50 -5.62 -19.81
C LEU A 494 10.33 -6.61 -19.90
N SER A 495 10.53 -7.75 -20.57
CA SER A 495 9.48 -8.72 -20.93
C SER A 495 8.83 -9.40 -19.74
N ASN A 496 9.46 -9.38 -18.56
CA ASN A 496 8.90 -9.91 -17.31
C ASN A 496 8.42 -8.81 -16.33
N HIS A 497 8.33 -7.56 -16.79
CA HIS A 497 7.87 -6.43 -15.99
C HIS A 497 6.51 -5.93 -16.46
N PHE A 498 5.73 -5.39 -15.53
CA PHE A 498 4.49 -4.69 -15.83
C PHE A 498 4.77 -3.22 -16.13
N CYS A 499 3.87 -2.59 -16.87
CA CYS A 499 3.90 -1.18 -17.19
C CYS A 499 2.57 -0.53 -16.83
N HIS A 500 2.62 0.57 -16.10
CA HIS A 500 1.52 1.52 -16.01
C HIS A 500 1.89 2.74 -16.86
N PHE A 501 1.08 3.08 -17.86
CA PHE A 501 1.28 4.26 -18.69
C PHE A 501 0.13 5.25 -18.55
N TYR A 502 0.42 6.50 -18.16
CA TYR A 502 -0.55 7.59 -18.21
C TYR A 502 -0.38 8.42 -19.47
N PHE A 503 -1.46 8.57 -20.22
CA PHE A 503 -1.54 9.40 -21.40
C PHE A 503 -2.39 10.64 -21.15
N TYR A 504 -1.78 11.80 -21.40
CA TYR A 504 -2.53 13.06 -21.53
C TYR A 504 -3.05 13.28 -22.96
N LYS A 505 -2.53 12.54 -23.93
CA LYS A 505 -2.94 12.55 -25.35
C LYS A 505 -2.87 11.12 -25.88
N ILE A 506 -3.79 10.77 -26.77
CA ILE A 506 -3.79 9.45 -27.43
C ILE A 506 -2.49 9.27 -28.22
N PRO A 507 -1.71 8.20 -27.96
CA PRO A 507 -0.48 7.90 -28.69
C PRO A 507 -0.79 7.31 -30.08
N PRO A 508 0.17 7.34 -31.02
CA PRO A 508 0.02 6.65 -32.30
C PRO A 508 -0.03 5.12 -32.10
N GLU A 509 -0.63 4.41 -33.06
CA GLU A 509 -0.77 2.94 -33.02
C GLU A 509 0.58 2.21 -32.88
N GLU A 510 1.63 2.71 -33.55
CA GLU A 510 2.99 2.17 -33.46
C GLU A 510 3.57 2.24 -32.03
N PHE A 511 3.10 3.16 -31.19
CA PHE A 511 3.50 3.18 -29.78
C PHE A 511 2.89 2.01 -29.01
N ILE A 512 1.66 1.65 -29.36
CA ILE A 512 0.91 0.57 -28.71
C ILE A 512 1.53 -0.77 -29.03
N SER A 513 1.97 -1.00 -30.28
CA SER A 513 2.70 -2.22 -30.62
C SER A 513 4.00 -2.34 -29.81
N ILE A 514 4.80 -1.27 -29.73
CA ILE A 514 6.06 -1.29 -28.97
C ILE A 514 5.80 -1.52 -27.48
N LEU A 515 4.76 -0.90 -26.89
CA LEU A 515 4.37 -1.17 -25.51
C LEU A 515 4.02 -2.64 -25.28
N ALA A 516 3.18 -3.21 -26.15
CA ALA A 516 2.74 -4.60 -26.06
C ALA A 516 3.90 -5.60 -26.16
N GLU A 517 4.87 -5.30 -27.02
CA GLU A 517 6.06 -6.13 -27.24
C GLU A 517 7.11 -5.99 -26.13
N THR A 518 7.15 -4.85 -25.44
CA THR A 518 8.19 -4.56 -24.44
C THR A 518 7.88 -5.14 -23.06
N PHE A 519 6.62 -5.14 -22.65
CA PHE A 519 6.22 -5.46 -21.27
C PHE A 519 5.32 -6.69 -21.18
N LYS A 520 5.40 -7.39 -20.04
CA LYS A 520 4.56 -8.55 -19.75
C LYS A 520 3.08 -8.20 -19.74
N TYR A 521 2.77 -7.05 -19.16
CA TYR A 521 1.41 -6.54 -19.01
C TYR A 521 1.41 -5.02 -18.94
N ILE A 522 0.40 -4.39 -19.52
CA ILE A 522 0.29 -2.94 -19.62
C ILE A 522 -1.08 -2.49 -19.12
N TYR A 523 -1.07 -1.64 -18.10
CA TYR A 523 -2.23 -0.88 -17.67
C TYR A 523 -2.09 0.56 -18.17
N ILE A 524 -2.99 0.97 -19.04
CA ILE A 524 -3.04 2.30 -19.63
C ILE A 524 -4.10 3.11 -18.89
N ASN A 525 -3.76 4.33 -18.50
CA ASN A 525 -4.72 5.32 -18.03
C ASN A 525 -4.72 6.52 -18.97
N VAL A 526 -5.89 6.86 -19.52
CA VAL A 526 -6.05 8.04 -20.38
C VAL A 526 -6.77 9.13 -19.61
N ASP A 527 -6.14 10.30 -19.45
CA ASP A 527 -6.76 11.44 -18.80
C ASP A 527 -7.65 12.20 -19.79
N LEU A 528 -8.96 12.08 -19.60
CA LEU A 528 -9.98 12.62 -20.51
C LEU A 528 -10.71 13.85 -19.95
N CYS A 529 -10.54 14.16 -18.65
CA CYS A 529 -11.32 15.13 -17.86
C CYS A 529 -12.84 14.84 -17.78
N SER A 530 -13.52 14.59 -18.89
CA SER A 530 -14.97 14.43 -19.00
C SER A 530 -15.35 13.47 -20.13
N PHE A 531 -16.30 12.58 -19.89
CA PHE A 531 -16.82 11.68 -20.93
C PHE A 531 -17.68 12.36 -22.00
N SER A 532 -18.31 13.50 -21.70
CA SER A 532 -19.02 14.27 -22.73
C SER A 532 -18.03 14.94 -23.69
N GLU A 533 -18.12 14.61 -24.98
CA GLU A 533 -17.32 15.22 -26.05
C GLU A 533 -17.61 16.72 -26.16
N ARG A 534 -18.89 17.09 -26.13
CA ARG A 534 -19.32 18.48 -26.13
C ARG A 534 -18.62 19.25 -25.01
N HIS A 535 -18.64 18.70 -23.80
CA HIS A 535 -18.07 19.37 -22.62
C HIS A 535 -16.55 19.52 -22.71
N ARG A 536 -15.81 18.44 -22.96
CA ARG A 536 -14.34 18.51 -23.02
C ARG A 536 -13.86 19.33 -24.22
N GLY A 537 -14.58 19.28 -25.34
CA GLY A 537 -14.32 20.13 -26.51
C GLY A 537 -14.59 21.61 -26.21
N TYR A 538 -15.68 21.92 -25.49
CA TYR A 538 -16.00 23.28 -25.07
C TYR A 538 -14.94 23.83 -24.10
N LEU A 539 -14.56 23.08 -23.07
CA LEU A 539 -13.48 23.46 -22.15
C LEU A 539 -12.15 23.68 -22.89
N HIS A 540 -11.84 22.83 -23.88
CA HIS A 540 -10.63 22.99 -24.68
C HIS A 540 -10.68 24.26 -25.54
N SER A 541 -11.83 24.58 -26.15
CA SER A 541 -12.01 25.81 -26.94
C SER A 541 -11.80 27.10 -26.12
N LEU A 542 -12.02 27.01 -24.81
CA LEU A 542 -11.77 28.09 -23.85
C LEU A 542 -10.36 28.07 -23.26
N ASN A 543 -9.48 27.18 -23.73
CA ASN A 543 -8.13 26.92 -23.18
C ASN A 543 -8.13 26.53 -21.70
N LEU A 544 -9.24 25.99 -21.18
CA LEU A 544 -9.35 25.57 -19.77
C LEU A 544 -8.81 24.17 -19.53
N VAL A 545 -8.55 23.39 -20.58
CA VAL A 545 -7.97 22.04 -20.50
C VAL A 545 -6.98 21.80 -21.64
N LYS A 546 -6.13 20.79 -21.44
CA LYS A 546 -5.21 20.22 -22.45
C LYS A 546 -5.97 19.79 -23.73
N PRO A 547 -5.28 19.57 -24.86
CA PRO A 547 -5.92 19.01 -26.05
C PRO A 547 -6.66 17.72 -25.71
N MET A 548 -7.92 17.62 -26.16
CA MET A 548 -8.82 16.51 -25.82
C MET A 548 -9.16 15.71 -27.07
N PRO A 549 -9.13 14.37 -27.00
CA PRO A 549 -9.55 13.54 -28.12
C PRO A 549 -11.08 13.57 -28.29
N THR A 550 -11.53 13.37 -29.52
CA THR A 550 -12.92 13.04 -29.85
C THR A 550 -13.27 11.62 -29.38
N ASP A 551 -14.56 11.32 -29.25
CA ASP A 551 -15.08 9.98 -28.98
C ASP A 551 -14.59 8.99 -30.05
N LYS A 552 -14.51 9.46 -31.31
CA LYS A 552 -14.03 8.64 -32.43
C LYS A 552 -12.57 8.22 -32.23
N GLU A 553 -11.68 9.19 -31.97
CA GLU A 553 -10.25 8.90 -31.74
C GLU A 553 -10.05 7.99 -30.54
N LEU A 554 -10.80 8.20 -29.45
CA LEU A 554 -10.72 7.35 -28.26
C LEU A 554 -11.23 5.93 -28.51
N ILE A 555 -12.30 5.78 -29.28
CA ILE A 555 -12.82 4.45 -29.65
C ILE A 555 -11.87 3.71 -30.59
N GLU A 556 -11.26 4.41 -31.54
CA GLU A 556 -10.22 3.85 -32.42
C GLU A 556 -9.01 3.39 -31.61
N PHE A 557 -8.54 4.23 -30.68
CA PHE A 557 -7.46 3.88 -29.75
C PHE A 557 -7.77 2.62 -28.92
N VAL A 558 -8.96 2.58 -28.29
CA VAL A 558 -9.40 1.42 -27.50
C VAL A 558 -9.52 0.17 -28.39
N GLY A 559 -10.04 0.32 -29.60
CA GLY A 559 -10.11 -0.75 -30.60
C GLY A 559 -8.73 -1.30 -30.96
N ASN A 560 -7.75 -0.43 -31.19
CA ASN A 560 -6.37 -0.83 -31.50
C ASN A 560 -5.72 -1.57 -30.32
N CYS A 561 -5.94 -1.11 -29.09
CA CYS A 561 -5.42 -1.79 -27.90
C CYS A 561 -6.09 -3.15 -27.68
N ASN A 562 -7.36 -3.32 -28.08
CA ASN A 562 -8.09 -4.58 -27.97
C ASN A 562 -7.51 -5.72 -28.84
N ASN A 563 -6.60 -5.40 -29.77
CA ASN A 563 -5.85 -6.40 -30.53
C ASN A 563 -4.76 -7.09 -29.68
N TYR A 564 -4.44 -6.57 -28.50
CA TYR A 564 -3.40 -7.09 -27.61
C TYR A 564 -4.01 -7.68 -26.34
N LYS A 565 -3.59 -8.90 -25.99
CA LYS A 565 -4.14 -9.64 -24.83
C LYS A 565 -3.55 -9.21 -23.49
N ASN A 566 -2.43 -8.50 -23.50
CA ASN A 566 -1.69 -8.07 -22.32
C ASN A 566 -1.92 -6.58 -21.98
N MET A 567 -3.06 -6.02 -22.39
CA MET A 567 -3.39 -4.61 -22.18
C MET A 567 -4.72 -4.42 -21.45
N GLU A 568 -4.76 -3.39 -20.63
CA GLU A 568 -5.96 -2.86 -20.02
C GLU A 568 -5.99 -1.35 -20.11
N ILE A 569 -7.19 -0.78 -20.24
CA ILE A 569 -7.41 0.65 -20.30
C ILE A 569 -8.36 1.08 -19.20
N SER A 570 -7.96 2.13 -18.50
CA SER A 570 -8.83 2.98 -17.71
C SER A 570 -8.79 4.42 -18.21
N VAL A 571 -9.76 5.21 -17.75
CA VAL A 571 -9.82 6.64 -18.06
C VAL A 571 -9.94 7.46 -16.78
N SER A 572 -9.16 8.52 -16.65
CA SER A 572 -9.22 9.45 -15.52
C SER A 572 -10.12 10.63 -15.84
N LEU A 573 -10.96 11.00 -14.87
CA LEU A 573 -12.04 11.96 -15.04
C LEU A 573 -12.20 12.84 -13.79
N ILE A 574 -12.73 14.05 -14.00
CA ILE A 574 -12.97 15.02 -12.94
C ILE A 574 -14.46 15.35 -12.90
N SER A 575 -15.07 15.16 -11.74
CA SER A 575 -16.46 15.56 -11.47
C SER A 575 -16.55 17.01 -11.04
N GLY A 576 -17.55 17.72 -11.55
CA GLY A 576 -17.81 19.10 -11.19
C GLY A 576 -16.94 20.14 -11.91
N LEU A 577 -16.38 19.81 -13.09
CA LEU A 577 -15.73 20.80 -13.94
C LEU A 577 -16.72 21.90 -14.41
N PRO A 578 -16.27 23.14 -14.66
CA PRO A 578 -17.13 24.25 -15.10
C PRO A 578 -17.95 23.92 -16.35
N TYR A 579 -19.17 24.46 -16.46
CA TYR A 579 -20.04 24.32 -17.63
C TYR A 579 -20.54 22.90 -17.95
N TYR A 580 -20.52 22.00 -16.96
CA TYR A 580 -21.12 20.68 -17.07
C TYR A 580 -22.66 20.76 -16.95
N THR A 581 -23.37 20.11 -17.86
CA THR A 581 -24.83 20.22 -18.00
C THR A 581 -25.52 18.85 -18.00
N ASN A 582 -26.85 18.84 -17.90
CA ASN A 582 -27.64 17.60 -17.95
C ASN A 582 -27.52 16.86 -19.30
N ASP A 583 -27.24 17.56 -20.41
CA ASP A 583 -26.99 16.89 -21.69
C ASP A 583 -25.61 16.23 -21.72
N ASP A 584 -24.63 16.76 -20.97
CA ASP A 584 -23.33 16.12 -20.81
C ASP A 584 -23.41 14.85 -19.98
N MET A 585 -24.32 14.80 -19.00
CA MET A 585 -24.59 13.58 -18.24
C MET A 585 -25.07 12.47 -19.18
N LYS A 586 -26.08 12.75 -20.02
CA LYS A 586 -26.60 11.80 -21.01
C LYS A 586 -25.52 11.33 -22.00
N GLN A 587 -24.71 12.26 -22.52
CA GLN A 587 -23.59 11.91 -23.41
C GLN A 587 -22.57 11.02 -22.68
N SER A 588 -22.27 11.34 -21.41
CA SER A 588 -21.32 10.58 -20.60
C SER A 588 -21.78 9.14 -20.38
N GLU A 589 -23.06 8.91 -20.07
CA GLU A 589 -23.61 7.54 -19.95
C GLU A 589 -23.56 6.76 -21.26
N ALA A 590 -23.97 7.40 -22.36
CA ALA A 590 -23.99 6.78 -23.68
C ALA A 590 -22.58 6.39 -24.11
N PHE A 591 -21.60 7.27 -23.90
CA PHE A 591 -20.22 7.02 -24.25
C PHE A 591 -19.57 5.97 -23.35
N LEU A 592 -19.82 6.00 -22.04
CA LEU A 592 -19.36 4.97 -21.12
C LEU A 592 -19.88 3.58 -21.53
N LYS A 593 -21.18 3.46 -21.87
CA LYS A 593 -21.77 2.19 -22.35
C LYS A 593 -21.08 1.68 -23.62
N ARG A 594 -20.66 2.58 -24.52
CA ARG A 594 -19.88 2.22 -25.73
C ARG A 594 -18.49 1.72 -25.36
N LEU A 595 -17.74 2.42 -24.49
CA LEU A 595 -16.42 1.97 -24.03
C LEU A 595 -16.49 0.63 -23.31
N MET A 596 -17.52 0.44 -22.50
CA MET A 596 -17.82 -0.82 -21.82
C MET A 596 -18.06 -1.97 -22.80
N SER A 597 -18.32 -1.76 -24.09
CA SER A 597 -18.42 -2.88 -25.04
C SER A 597 -17.06 -3.52 -25.38
N TYR A 598 -15.95 -2.84 -25.08
CA TYR A 598 -14.59 -3.30 -25.38
C TYR A 598 -13.99 -4.07 -24.19
N PRO A 599 -13.57 -5.34 -24.35
CA PRO A 599 -12.95 -6.14 -23.28
C PRO A 599 -11.70 -5.53 -22.64
N VAL A 600 -10.89 -4.81 -23.43
CA VAL A 600 -9.69 -4.10 -22.97
C VAL A 600 -10.01 -2.95 -22.01
N PHE A 601 -11.22 -2.39 -22.04
CA PHE A 601 -11.63 -1.31 -21.15
C PHE A 601 -12.09 -1.85 -19.79
N LYS A 602 -11.43 -1.41 -18.71
CA LYS A 602 -11.60 -1.94 -17.36
C LYS A 602 -12.20 -0.96 -16.36
N GLY A 603 -12.24 0.34 -16.68
CA GLY A 603 -12.97 1.27 -15.83
C GLY A 603 -12.65 2.73 -16.03
N ALA A 604 -13.20 3.53 -15.13
CA ALA A 604 -13.00 4.96 -15.06
C ALA A 604 -12.68 5.37 -13.61
N GLU A 605 -11.65 6.18 -13.45
CA GLU A 605 -11.19 6.72 -12.18
C GLU A 605 -11.71 8.15 -12.04
N TRP A 606 -12.51 8.41 -11.00
CA TRP A 606 -13.18 9.68 -10.80
C TRP A 606 -12.56 10.45 -9.64
N GLY A 607 -12.04 11.65 -9.92
CA GLY A 607 -11.73 12.64 -8.89
C GLY A 607 -12.86 13.66 -8.78
N ARG A 608 -13.20 14.11 -7.57
CA ARG A 608 -14.00 15.34 -7.42
C ARG A 608 -13.11 16.56 -7.58
N LEU A 609 -13.60 17.55 -8.32
CA LEU A 609 -12.90 18.82 -8.49
C LEU A 609 -12.64 19.40 -7.11
N HIS A 610 -11.36 19.55 -6.80
CA HIS A 610 -10.88 20.09 -5.55
C HIS A 610 -9.87 21.17 -5.81
N ALA A 611 -9.80 22.11 -4.88
CA ALA A 611 -8.84 23.18 -4.89
C ALA A 611 -7.43 22.61 -4.74
N GLN A 612 -6.54 23.07 -5.62
CA GLN A 612 -5.11 22.79 -5.53
C GLN A 612 -4.37 24.12 -5.46
N PRO A 613 -3.38 24.26 -4.57
CA PRO A 613 -2.50 25.42 -4.59
C PRO A 613 -1.91 25.66 -5.98
N GLY A 614 -2.03 26.89 -6.47
CA GLY A 614 -1.52 27.29 -7.79
C GLY A 614 -2.40 26.94 -8.99
N ALA A 615 -3.52 26.23 -8.81
CA ALA A 615 -4.46 25.99 -9.90
C ALA A 615 -5.23 27.27 -10.26
N PRO A 616 -5.32 27.66 -11.56
CA PRO A 616 -5.98 28.90 -11.97
C PRO A 616 -7.41 29.06 -11.43
N ILE A 617 -8.20 27.99 -11.45
CA ILE A 617 -9.62 28.01 -11.06
C ILE A 617 -9.83 28.45 -9.62
N VAL A 618 -8.87 28.19 -8.72
CA VAL A 618 -9.00 28.55 -7.29
C VAL A 618 -9.20 30.06 -7.12
N ASN A 619 -8.58 30.86 -7.99
CA ASN A 619 -8.68 32.32 -7.96
C ASN A 619 -9.79 32.90 -8.85
N SER A 620 -10.36 32.09 -9.75
CA SER A 620 -11.37 32.52 -10.72
C SER A 620 -12.73 31.82 -10.60
N CYS A 621 -12.98 31.08 -9.52
CA CYS A 621 -14.23 30.33 -9.29
C CYS A 621 -15.51 31.15 -9.58
N LYS A 622 -15.52 32.45 -9.22
CA LYS A 622 -16.68 33.33 -9.43
C LYS A 622 -17.04 33.51 -10.91
N GLU A 623 -16.06 33.47 -11.81
CA GLU A 623 -16.26 33.57 -13.25
C GLU A 623 -17.05 32.38 -13.82
N TYR A 624 -17.06 31.27 -13.09
CA TYR A 624 -17.75 30.03 -13.46
C TYR A 624 -19.05 29.81 -12.68
N GLY A 625 -19.47 30.76 -11.85
CA GLY A 625 -20.61 30.55 -10.95
C GLY A 625 -20.32 29.50 -9.88
N MET A 626 -19.07 29.44 -9.41
CA MET A 626 -18.57 28.47 -8.45
C MET A 626 -17.93 29.14 -7.24
N TYR A 627 -17.65 28.35 -6.20
CA TYR A 627 -16.85 28.75 -5.07
C TYR A 627 -15.88 27.65 -4.66
N SER A 628 -14.69 28.04 -4.16
CA SER A 628 -13.69 27.13 -3.62
C SER A 628 -13.82 27.05 -2.10
N GLN A 629 -13.65 25.86 -1.54
CA GLN A 629 -13.54 25.66 -0.09
C GLN A 629 -12.16 26.02 0.49
N ALA A 630 -11.15 26.24 -0.37
CA ALA A 630 -9.83 26.71 0.04
C ALA A 630 -9.20 27.61 -1.03
N VAL A 631 -8.63 28.73 -0.62
CA VAL A 631 -7.95 29.69 -1.51
C VAL A 631 -6.56 30.01 -0.98
N GLU A 632 -6.46 30.30 0.32
CA GLU A 632 -5.23 30.75 0.96
C GLU A 632 -4.56 29.63 1.76
N PHE A 633 -3.32 29.87 2.21
CA PHE A 633 -2.53 28.91 2.99
C PHE A 633 -3.31 28.35 4.20
N ASP A 634 -3.97 29.21 4.97
CA ASP A 634 -4.70 28.81 6.18
C ASP A 634 -5.87 27.87 5.89
N ASP A 635 -6.52 28.02 4.73
CA ASP A 635 -7.58 27.11 4.30
C ASP A 635 -7.00 25.72 4.01
N PHE A 636 -5.91 25.66 3.23
CA PHE A 636 -5.25 24.40 2.91
C PHE A 636 -4.65 23.72 4.16
N LEU A 637 -4.07 24.51 5.08
CA LEU A 637 -3.60 24.03 6.37
C LEU A 637 -4.74 23.46 7.21
N LYS A 638 -5.93 24.09 7.20
CA LYS A 638 -7.13 23.56 7.87
C LYS A 638 -7.49 22.18 7.33
N TYR A 639 -7.52 21.98 6.01
CA TYR A 639 -7.80 20.65 5.44
C TYR A 639 -6.70 19.63 5.76
N SER A 640 -5.44 20.04 5.74
CA SER A 640 -4.33 19.19 6.18
C SER A 640 -4.48 18.76 7.64
N LYS A 641 -4.90 19.66 8.54
CA LYS A 641 -5.20 19.36 9.95
C LYS A 641 -6.42 18.46 10.11
N LEU A 642 -7.47 18.62 9.29
CA LEU A 642 -8.64 17.73 9.29
C LEU A 642 -8.30 16.28 8.92
N ASN A 643 -7.18 16.09 8.22
CA ASN A 643 -6.62 14.79 7.91
C ASN A 643 -5.70 14.27 9.02
N MET A 644 -5.51 14.99 10.12
CA MET A 644 -4.85 14.43 11.30
C MET A 644 -5.94 13.97 12.28
N SER A 645 -5.99 12.69 12.63
CA SER A 645 -6.74 12.22 13.80
C SER A 645 -5.79 11.99 14.98
N GLU A 646 -6.31 12.04 16.21
CA GLU A 646 -5.51 11.82 17.42
C GLU A 646 -4.96 10.38 17.50
N GLU A 647 -5.63 9.44 16.86
CA GLU A 647 -5.27 8.01 16.88
C GLU A 647 -4.31 7.67 15.73
N ILE A 648 -4.57 8.15 14.50
CA ILE A 648 -3.86 7.77 13.27
C ILE A 648 -3.95 8.87 12.18
N TYR A 649 -2.92 9.05 11.36
CA TYR A 649 -3.03 9.86 10.14
C TYR A 649 -3.40 8.97 8.95
N PRO A 650 -4.55 9.22 8.29
CA PRO A 650 -5.18 8.30 7.36
C PRO A 650 -4.41 8.19 6.05
N ASP A 651 -4.80 7.20 5.24
CA ASP A 651 -4.28 7.06 3.90
C ASP A 651 -4.81 8.15 2.94
N VAL A 652 -4.07 8.41 1.86
CA VAL A 652 -4.36 9.51 0.92
C VAL A 652 -5.76 9.42 0.29
N TYR A 653 -6.31 8.22 0.15
CA TYR A 653 -7.65 8.01 -0.43
C TYR A 653 -8.77 8.36 0.56
N SER A 654 -8.44 8.45 1.85
CA SER A 654 -9.35 8.84 2.93
C SER A 654 -9.19 10.31 3.31
N PHE A 655 -8.34 11.06 2.61
CA PHE A 655 -8.16 12.49 2.85
C PHE A 655 -9.44 13.27 2.53
N LYS A 656 -9.73 14.23 3.41
CA LYS A 656 -10.64 15.33 3.17
C LYS A 656 -9.93 16.36 2.30
N PHE A 657 -10.50 16.60 1.12
CA PHE A 657 -10.05 17.61 0.18
C PHE A 657 -10.98 18.84 0.20
N PRO A 658 -10.46 20.05 -0.01
CA PRO A 658 -11.27 21.24 -0.25
C PRO A 658 -11.87 21.17 -1.64
N TYR A 659 -13.17 20.89 -1.76
CA TYR A 659 -13.84 20.82 -3.05
C TYR A 659 -14.14 22.21 -3.63
N ILE A 660 -14.25 22.26 -4.96
CA ILE A 660 -14.81 23.41 -5.67
C ILE A 660 -16.20 23.00 -6.11
N ASN A 661 -17.19 23.83 -5.80
CA ASN A 661 -18.61 23.53 -6.00
C ASN A 661 -19.28 24.62 -6.83
N PHE A 662 -20.33 24.25 -7.54
CA PHE A 662 -21.24 25.24 -8.13
C PHE A 662 -21.96 26.01 -7.02
N ASN A 663 -22.31 27.27 -7.27
CA ASN A 663 -23.10 28.08 -6.34
C ASN A 663 -24.50 27.49 -6.12
N GLU A 664 -25.06 26.81 -7.13
CA GLU A 664 -26.35 26.14 -7.06
C GLU A 664 -26.18 24.73 -6.48
N GLU A 665 -26.70 24.49 -5.28
CA GLU A 665 -26.58 23.20 -4.58
C GLU A 665 -27.18 22.03 -5.37
N VAL A 666 -28.32 22.26 -6.02
CA VAL A 666 -29.01 21.27 -6.87
C VAL A 666 -28.08 20.70 -7.94
N VAL A 667 -27.29 21.56 -8.60
CA VAL A 667 -26.33 21.13 -9.63
C VAL A 667 -25.26 20.21 -9.04
N ASN A 668 -24.77 20.50 -7.84
CA ASN A 668 -23.79 19.65 -7.17
C ASN A 668 -24.38 18.27 -6.84
N ASP A 669 -25.63 18.21 -6.38
CA ASP A 669 -26.31 16.95 -6.07
C ASP A 669 -26.55 16.10 -7.31
N GLU A 670 -27.00 16.72 -8.41
CA GLU A 670 -27.20 16.06 -9.70
C GLU A 670 -25.89 15.48 -10.24
N VAL A 671 -24.81 16.27 -10.24
CA VAL A 671 -23.46 15.83 -10.64
C VAL A 671 -23.00 14.67 -9.76
N ASN A 672 -23.06 14.80 -8.43
CA ASN A 672 -22.62 13.75 -7.51
C ASN A 672 -23.44 12.46 -7.66
N LYS A 673 -24.75 12.58 -7.93
CA LYS A 673 -25.61 11.42 -8.19
C LYS A 673 -25.21 10.74 -9.50
N HIS A 674 -25.11 11.49 -10.59
CA HIS A 674 -24.77 10.97 -11.90
C HIS A 674 -23.43 10.20 -11.90
N TYR A 675 -22.38 10.76 -11.31
CA TYR A 675 -21.07 10.10 -11.24
C TYR A 675 -21.10 8.83 -10.37
N ARG A 676 -21.89 8.81 -9.28
CA ARG A 676 -22.11 7.60 -8.47
C ARG A 676 -22.81 6.50 -9.27
N GLU A 677 -23.80 6.86 -10.08
CA GLU A 677 -24.52 5.93 -10.96
C GLU A 677 -23.59 5.37 -12.05
N MET A 678 -22.77 6.22 -12.69
CA MET A 678 -21.76 5.76 -13.66
C MET A 678 -20.72 4.84 -13.02
N TYR A 679 -20.25 5.14 -11.81
CA TYR A 679 -19.35 4.27 -11.06
C TYR A 679 -20.00 2.90 -10.77
N ALA A 680 -21.27 2.89 -10.37
CA ALA A 680 -22.01 1.65 -10.14
C ALA A 680 -22.17 0.83 -11.43
N LEU A 681 -22.42 1.47 -12.58
CA LEU A 681 -22.47 0.78 -13.89
C LEU A 681 -21.15 0.05 -14.20
N ILE A 682 -20.01 0.71 -13.99
CA ILE A 682 -18.69 0.10 -14.20
C ILE A 682 -18.49 -1.06 -13.23
N LYS A 683 -18.75 -0.86 -11.94
CA LYS A 683 -18.58 -1.87 -10.91
C LYS A 683 -19.40 -3.14 -11.20
N ASN A 684 -20.66 -2.97 -11.59
CA ASN A 684 -21.54 -4.10 -11.93
C ASN A 684 -21.02 -4.89 -13.15
N LYS A 685 -20.43 -4.21 -14.15
CA LYS A 685 -19.80 -4.89 -15.29
C LYS A 685 -18.54 -5.63 -14.88
N CYS A 686 -17.66 -5.04 -14.06
CA CYS A 686 -16.45 -5.72 -13.59
C CYS A 686 -16.78 -7.00 -12.81
N GLN A 687 -17.93 -7.04 -12.12
CA GLN A 687 -18.44 -8.26 -11.48
C GLN A 687 -19.04 -9.30 -12.45
N GLN A 688 -19.35 -8.90 -13.69
CA GLN A 688 -19.90 -9.76 -14.75
C GLN A 688 -18.85 -10.25 -15.75
N VAL A 689 -17.70 -9.57 -15.84
CA VAL A 689 -16.60 -9.91 -16.76
C VAL A 689 -15.56 -10.72 -15.98
N ASP A 690 -15.88 -11.99 -15.75
CA ASP A 690 -14.89 -12.98 -15.34
C ASP A 690 -15.10 -14.19 -16.25
N ASP A 691 -14.24 -14.33 -17.27
CA ASP A 691 -14.07 -15.54 -18.11
C ASP A 691 -13.17 -15.31 -19.35
N THR A 692 -12.82 -14.06 -19.72
CA THR A 692 -12.13 -13.78 -21.01
C THR A 692 -10.71 -13.21 -20.92
N VAL A 693 -10.21 -12.91 -19.72
CA VAL A 693 -8.76 -12.84 -19.46
C VAL A 693 -8.50 -13.88 -18.40
N VAL A 694 -7.84 -14.98 -18.76
CA VAL A 694 -7.43 -16.00 -17.78
C VAL A 694 -6.26 -15.45 -16.98
N TYR A 695 -6.55 -14.47 -16.12
CA TYR A 695 -5.93 -14.50 -14.80
C TYR A 695 -6.64 -15.63 -14.08
N GLN A 696 -5.91 -16.68 -13.72
CA GLN A 696 -6.32 -17.41 -12.53
C GLN A 696 -6.19 -16.42 -11.37
N ALA A 697 -7.26 -15.66 -11.11
CA ALA A 697 -7.36 -14.90 -9.89
C ALA A 697 -7.71 -15.91 -8.81
N ILE A 698 -6.71 -16.24 -8.00
CA ILE A 698 -6.88 -17.08 -6.83
C ILE A 698 -6.57 -16.21 -5.61
N THR A 699 -7.48 -16.21 -4.65
CA THR A 699 -7.25 -15.53 -3.38
C THR A 699 -6.13 -16.24 -2.62
N TYR A 700 -5.43 -15.53 -1.74
CA TYR A 700 -4.43 -16.16 -0.86
C TYR A 700 -5.01 -17.31 -0.02
N GLU A 701 -6.31 -17.25 0.25
CA GLU A 701 -7.08 -18.30 0.90
C GLU A 701 -7.19 -19.56 0.04
N GLU A 702 -7.63 -19.41 -1.20
CA GLU A 702 -7.73 -20.53 -2.15
C GLU A 702 -6.35 -21.12 -2.45
N ILE A 703 -5.30 -20.30 -2.60
CA ILE A 703 -3.90 -20.79 -2.68
C ILE A 703 -3.56 -21.66 -1.47
N ASN A 704 -3.91 -21.21 -0.28
CA ASN A 704 -3.62 -21.94 0.95
C ASN A 704 -4.42 -23.25 1.06
N ILE A 705 -5.67 -23.28 0.58
CA ILE A 705 -6.52 -24.48 0.52
C ILE A 705 -5.90 -25.50 -0.44
N GLU A 706 -5.57 -25.09 -1.67
CA GLU A 706 -4.95 -25.98 -2.65
C GLU A 706 -3.56 -26.47 -2.18
N ALA A 707 -2.78 -25.60 -1.54
CA ALA A 707 -1.48 -25.98 -0.98
C ALA A 707 -1.63 -26.99 0.18
N HIS A 708 -2.71 -26.92 0.96
CA HIS A 708 -3.00 -27.95 1.97
C HIS A 708 -3.33 -29.28 1.33
N LYS A 709 -4.10 -29.32 0.24
CA LYS A 709 -4.38 -30.56 -0.49
C LYS A 709 -3.09 -31.22 -0.99
N ILE A 710 -2.19 -30.44 -1.59
CA ILE A 710 -0.86 -30.94 -1.97
C ILE A 710 -0.09 -31.44 -0.74
N ALA A 711 -0.11 -30.69 0.37
CA ALA A 711 0.57 -31.10 1.59
C ALA A 711 0.03 -32.42 2.15
N ASP A 712 -1.28 -32.65 2.11
CA ASP A 712 -1.88 -33.89 2.61
C ASP A 712 -1.53 -35.07 1.71
N ILE A 713 -1.57 -34.89 0.38
CA ILE A 713 -1.06 -35.88 -0.58
C ILE A 713 0.41 -36.22 -0.30
N LEU A 714 1.24 -35.21 -0.05
CA LEU A 714 2.66 -35.41 0.26
C LEU A 714 2.85 -36.20 1.57
N LYS A 715 2.10 -35.88 2.62
CA LYS A 715 2.14 -36.63 3.91
C LYS A 715 1.68 -38.07 3.74
N GLU A 716 0.61 -38.30 3.00
CA GLU A 716 0.10 -39.65 2.70
C GLU A 716 1.15 -40.49 1.95
N ASN A 717 1.94 -39.84 1.10
CA ASN A 717 3.07 -40.45 0.39
C ASN A 717 4.38 -40.44 1.20
N GLY A 718 4.30 -40.17 2.51
CA GLY A 718 5.39 -40.30 3.46
C GLY A 718 6.42 -39.17 3.42
N VAL A 719 6.14 -38.05 2.76
CA VAL A 719 7.00 -36.86 2.79
C VAL A 719 6.79 -36.12 4.10
N GLY A 720 7.89 -35.88 4.81
CA GLY A 720 7.91 -35.15 6.07
C GLY A 720 9.05 -34.14 6.12
N GLU A 721 9.53 -33.88 7.33
CA GLU A 721 10.60 -32.91 7.57
C GLU A 721 11.89 -33.32 6.86
N ASP A 722 12.54 -32.34 6.23
CA ASP A 722 13.81 -32.46 5.50
C ASP A 722 13.81 -33.37 4.25
N ASP A 723 12.68 -33.99 3.92
CA ASP A 723 12.54 -34.75 2.68
C ASP A 723 12.51 -33.79 1.48
N VAL A 724 13.30 -34.12 0.45
CA VAL A 724 13.34 -33.34 -0.79
C VAL A 724 12.24 -33.82 -1.74
N VAL A 725 11.46 -32.88 -2.26
CA VAL A 725 10.44 -33.10 -3.29
C VAL A 725 10.85 -32.35 -4.55
N CYS A 726 11.07 -33.08 -5.63
CA CYS A 726 11.33 -32.49 -6.94
C CYS A 726 10.01 -31.99 -7.53
N ILE A 727 9.95 -30.75 -8.00
CA ILE A 727 8.77 -30.18 -8.65
C ILE A 727 9.13 -29.83 -10.09
N ILE A 728 8.31 -30.32 -11.02
CA ILE A 728 8.45 -30.07 -12.45
C ILE A 728 7.15 -29.41 -12.91
N ASP A 729 7.20 -28.11 -13.11
CA ASP A 729 6.05 -27.32 -13.58
C ASP A 729 6.54 -26.09 -14.34
N GLU A 730 5.66 -25.49 -15.13
CA GLU A 730 5.90 -24.18 -15.74
C GLU A 730 5.66 -23.06 -14.71
N GLN A 731 6.13 -21.85 -14.98
CA GLN A 731 5.87 -20.68 -14.12
C GLN A 731 4.37 -20.40 -14.07
N SER A 732 3.73 -20.82 -12.98
CA SER A 732 2.28 -20.79 -12.82
C SER A 732 1.89 -20.64 -11.34
N ILE A 733 0.61 -20.33 -11.08
CA ILE A 733 0.03 -20.40 -9.73
C ILE A 733 0.12 -21.82 -9.18
N SER A 734 -0.02 -22.83 -10.05
CA SER A 734 0.11 -24.23 -9.68
C SER A 734 1.47 -24.58 -9.10
N LEU A 735 2.55 -24.03 -9.69
CA LEU A 735 3.90 -24.16 -9.16
C LEU A 735 4.03 -23.55 -7.76
N VAL A 736 3.49 -22.35 -7.55
CA VAL A 736 3.51 -21.67 -6.23
C VAL A 736 2.78 -22.52 -5.19
N ILE A 737 1.61 -23.05 -5.53
CA ILE A 737 0.82 -23.93 -4.67
C ILE A 737 1.58 -25.22 -4.34
N ALA A 738 2.24 -25.84 -5.32
CA ALA A 738 3.04 -27.05 -5.11
C ALA A 738 4.22 -26.79 -4.17
N VAL A 739 4.95 -25.69 -4.37
CA VAL A 739 6.04 -25.25 -3.48
C VAL A 739 5.52 -25.04 -2.05
N LEU A 740 4.39 -24.34 -1.90
CA LEU A 740 3.77 -24.12 -0.60
C LEU A 740 3.32 -25.44 0.05
N GLY A 741 2.81 -26.40 -0.73
CA GLY A 741 2.46 -27.73 -0.26
C GLY A 741 3.65 -28.49 0.31
N VAL A 742 4.79 -28.46 -0.37
CA VAL A 742 6.06 -29.06 0.13
C VAL A 742 6.52 -28.38 1.42
N LEU A 743 6.48 -27.05 1.46
CA LEU A 743 6.89 -26.30 2.66
C LEU A 743 5.97 -26.56 3.86
N LYS A 744 4.67 -26.79 3.64
CA LYS A 744 3.68 -27.13 4.67
C LYS A 744 3.93 -28.49 5.33
N VAL A 745 4.50 -29.44 4.59
CA VAL A 745 4.95 -30.73 5.17
C VAL A 745 6.34 -30.66 5.80
N ARG A 746 6.94 -29.47 5.83
CA ARG A 746 8.31 -29.20 6.29
C ARG A 746 9.39 -29.86 5.41
N GLY A 747 9.03 -30.28 4.20
CA GLY A 747 9.97 -30.76 3.19
C GLY A 747 10.72 -29.62 2.52
N ALA A 748 11.74 -29.99 1.75
CA ALA A 748 12.48 -29.10 0.86
C ALA A 748 11.99 -29.32 -0.58
N TYR A 749 11.82 -28.25 -1.35
CA TYR A 749 11.47 -28.38 -2.77
C TYR A 749 12.70 -28.19 -3.65
N LEU A 750 12.77 -28.91 -4.76
CA LEU A 750 13.75 -28.72 -5.81
C LEU A 750 13.01 -28.44 -7.12
N LEU A 751 13.12 -27.21 -7.63
CA LEU A 751 12.53 -26.88 -8.92
C LEU A 751 13.42 -27.40 -10.04
N VAL A 752 12.84 -28.18 -10.94
CA VAL A 752 13.55 -28.72 -12.11
C VAL A 752 12.91 -28.18 -13.37
N ASN A 753 13.74 -27.70 -14.29
CA ASN A 753 13.29 -27.12 -15.54
C ASN A 753 12.48 -28.17 -16.35
N PRO A 754 11.23 -27.87 -16.75
CA PRO A 754 10.40 -28.77 -17.54
C PRO A 754 10.95 -29.07 -18.94
N ASP A 755 11.99 -28.38 -19.42
CA ASP A 755 12.66 -28.65 -20.70
C ASP A 755 13.76 -29.72 -20.60
N TYR A 756 14.17 -30.13 -19.39
CA TYR A 756 15.19 -31.17 -19.22
C TYR A 756 14.68 -32.54 -19.66
N SER A 757 15.55 -33.36 -20.24
CA SER A 757 15.23 -34.73 -20.65
C SER A 757 14.86 -35.60 -19.44
N GLU A 758 14.10 -36.67 -19.66
CA GLU A 758 13.70 -37.58 -18.55
C GLU A 758 14.91 -38.16 -17.80
N THR A 759 16.02 -38.41 -18.50
CA THR A 759 17.28 -38.88 -17.91
C THR A 759 17.88 -37.84 -16.98
N GLU A 760 17.98 -36.59 -17.42
CA GLU A 760 18.53 -35.48 -16.62
C GLU A 760 17.70 -35.24 -15.35
N ILE A 761 16.38 -35.22 -15.49
CA ILE A 761 15.48 -35.06 -14.33
C ILE A 761 15.67 -36.21 -13.34
N ARG A 762 15.76 -37.45 -13.83
CA ARG A 762 15.96 -38.62 -12.98
C ARG A 762 17.30 -38.55 -12.25
N ASP A 763 18.35 -38.11 -12.92
CA ASP A 763 19.69 -38.00 -12.34
C ASP A 763 19.73 -36.88 -11.29
N ILE A 764 19.06 -35.75 -11.54
CA ILE A 764 18.89 -34.66 -10.56
C ILE A 764 18.06 -35.14 -9.35
N ALA A 765 16.94 -35.82 -9.57
CA ALA A 765 16.09 -36.33 -8.49
C ALA A 765 16.84 -37.36 -7.63
N LYS A 766 17.63 -38.25 -8.24
CA LYS A 766 18.48 -39.20 -7.51
C LYS A 766 19.61 -38.50 -6.75
N ALA A 767 20.31 -37.56 -7.37
CA ALA A 767 21.42 -36.85 -6.76
C ALA A 767 20.98 -35.99 -5.56
N SER A 768 19.75 -35.46 -5.61
CA SER A 768 19.13 -34.71 -4.52
C SER A 768 18.47 -35.59 -3.45
N ASN A 769 18.53 -36.91 -3.60
CA ASN A 769 17.82 -37.87 -2.74
C ASN A 769 16.32 -37.52 -2.62
N SER A 770 15.72 -37.08 -3.74
CA SER A 770 14.31 -36.71 -3.80
C SER A 770 13.44 -37.92 -3.47
N LYS A 771 12.58 -37.74 -2.48
CA LYS A 771 11.64 -38.77 -2.02
C LYS A 771 10.46 -38.93 -2.97
N LEU A 772 10.09 -37.82 -3.63
CA LEU A 772 8.92 -37.74 -4.49
C LEU A 772 9.15 -36.73 -5.61
N ILE A 773 8.51 -36.95 -6.76
CA ILE A 773 8.45 -36.01 -7.88
C ILE A 773 7.01 -35.55 -8.08
N LEU A 774 6.76 -34.24 -7.98
CA LEU A 774 5.51 -33.59 -8.34
C LEU A 774 5.60 -33.08 -9.79
N ILE A 775 4.60 -33.37 -10.61
CA ILE A 775 4.51 -32.92 -12.00
C ILE A 775 3.21 -32.19 -12.23
N GLY A 776 3.30 -30.91 -12.61
CA GLY A 776 2.13 -30.14 -13.00
C GLY A 776 1.58 -30.61 -14.34
N THR A 777 0.26 -30.65 -14.50
CA THR A 777 -0.37 -31.06 -15.78
C THR A 777 -0.08 -30.16 -16.98
N GLY A 778 0.50 -28.96 -16.75
CA GLY A 778 0.96 -28.06 -17.81
C GLY A 778 2.18 -28.60 -18.57
N VAL A 779 2.91 -29.55 -17.99
CA VAL A 779 4.12 -30.12 -18.58
C VAL A 779 3.79 -31.38 -19.40
N ARG A 780 4.57 -31.64 -20.47
CA ARG A 780 4.43 -32.85 -21.31
C ARG A 780 4.47 -34.12 -20.44
N LYS A 781 3.58 -35.08 -20.72
CA LYS A 781 3.54 -36.39 -20.03
C LYS A 781 4.91 -37.08 -20.10
N ARG A 782 5.41 -37.51 -18.94
CA ARG A 782 6.69 -38.21 -18.79
C ARG A 782 6.42 -39.63 -18.29
N ASN A 783 6.79 -40.63 -19.10
CA ASN A 783 6.53 -42.05 -18.82
C ASN A 783 7.78 -42.78 -18.29
N GLY A 784 8.96 -42.14 -18.33
CA GLY A 784 10.24 -42.75 -18.02
C GLY A 784 10.96 -42.14 -16.82
N LEU A 785 10.30 -41.82 -15.70
CA LEU A 785 10.98 -41.27 -14.50
C LEU A 785 11.46 -42.33 -13.47
N GLY A 786 11.12 -43.60 -13.65
CA GLY A 786 11.73 -44.72 -12.90
C GLY A 786 11.08 -45.01 -11.54
N LYS A 787 11.84 -45.58 -10.59
CA LYS A 787 11.37 -46.08 -9.27
C LYS A 787 11.05 -45.00 -8.21
N ILE A 788 11.21 -43.72 -8.52
CA ILE A 788 10.88 -42.63 -7.58
C ILE A 788 9.39 -42.34 -7.68
N ASN A 789 8.70 -42.31 -6.54
CA ASN A 789 7.26 -42.07 -6.52
C ASN A 789 6.95 -40.72 -7.19
N THR A 790 6.05 -40.74 -8.17
CA THR A 790 5.75 -39.58 -9.02
C THR A 790 4.26 -39.30 -8.98
N ILE A 791 3.90 -38.08 -8.61
CA ILE A 791 2.52 -37.62 -8.51
C ILE A 791 2.30 -36.52 -9.53
N VAL A 792 1.30 -36.72 -10.38
CA VAL A 792 0.80 -35.67 -11.27
C VAL A 792 -0.29 -34.90 -10.55
N TYR A 793 -0.17 -33.58 -10.49
CA TYR A 793 -1.16 -32.72 -9.86
C TYR A 793 -1.73 -31.71 -10.87
N LYS A 794 -3.01 -31.40 -10.68
CA LYS A 794 -3.73 -30.35 -11.40
C LYS A 794 -4.45 -29.51 -10.38
N ILE A 795 -4.38 -28.20 -10.55
CA ILE A 795 -5.08 -27.19 -9.74
C ILE A 795 -6.14 -26.56 -10.62
#